data_AF-A0A8C8J181-F1
#
_entry.id   AF-A0A8C8J181-F1
#
_cell.length_a   1.000
_cell.length_b   1.000
_cell.length_c   1.000
_cell.angle_alpha   90.00
_cell.angle_beta   90.00
_cell.angle_gamma   90.00
#
_symmetry.space_group_name_H-M   'P 1'
#
loop_
_entity.id
_entity.type
_entity.pdbx_description
1 polymer ?
#
loop_
_entity_poly.entity_id
_entity_poly.type
_entity_poly.pdbx_seq_one_letter_code
_entity_poly.pdbx_strand_id
1 'polypeptide(L)'
;MGNQDNLEDVFVAVVRPKNHVSLSSKEYRAKAYEILLIEVPLEGKEKKRKKVLLATKIQANGDTARYILDYVEEMTKPISNNKGFIGKRVVHMKKFHLDGDNEGKEVSLFFVPINVKDNSKPIYNPGSPSFYCLQDIMRVCSETSTHFSSITSKMLLALDKWLAEKHTMPHAIAALFRPAPVDRVKTNVSNPAYTSEGKPSDGDLHMGYTALEIKSKMLSLEKADMCIQNPLYGSDLQYTNRVDKVIINPYFGLGAPDYSKIQIPTREKWQHGSNNVTEEKYGKVEATKLLLEKGNCNPNLLNGQLSSLLHFAAGGGHSEIVQLLLQHPEIDRHIEDQQKRSPLQICEENKQNEWEETVKLLQQANNKPYEKVRIYRMDGSYRSVELKHGNNTSVQQIMEGMRLSKDTQQYFTIWICSENLNLQLKPYHKPLQHLRIWTEIVTDLTVLDPQRENPQLFLRRDVRLPLDIEKKIEDPLSILILFDEARHCLLKGFFPSPDSKLITLASLLLQIIYGNYESKKHKQGFLNEENLKSIVPISKVKSKAHHWTSKILHEYKCFSMSEGVSKEMHHLQRLFLQNCWDIPTYGAAFFTGQVFTKASSSNHKVIRVFVGVNTKGLHLMNMETKVLLISLGYGSFMWQLGHADQYFQIHSLENKMNFIVHTKQAGLIVKLLMKLSGQMTPNDRSLTDKYAYG
;
A
#
# COMPACT_ATOMS: atom_id res chain seq x y z
N MET A 1 -44.17 -21.85 -35.50
CA MET A 1 -43.12 -21.39 -36.43
C MET A 1 -42.75 -19.96 -36.04
N GLY A 2 -41.44 -19.66 -35.99
CA GLY A 2 -40.87 -18.33 -35.70
C GLY A 2 -40.13 -18.30 -34.34
N ASN A 3 -38.81 -18.17 -34.23
CA ASN A 3 -37.73 -17.97 -35.19
C ASN A 3 -36.60 -18.97 -34.89
N GLN A 4 -36.04 -19.60 -35.92
CA GLN A 4 -34.75 -20.28 -35.80
C GLN A 4 -33.70 -19.22 -35.44
N ASP A 5 -33.07 -19.37 -34.28
CA ASP A 5 -31.91 -18.57 -33.89
C ASP A 5 -30.89 -18.58 -35.04
N ASN A 6 -30.50 -17.40 -35.54
CA ASN A 6 -29.45 -17.24 -36.53
C ASN A 6 -28.11 -17.71 -35.93
N LEU A 7 -27.85 -19.00 -36.08
CA LEU A 7 -26.60 -19.65 -35.71
C LEU A 7 -25.63 -19.59 -36.90
N GLU A 8 -24.46 -18.99 -36.70
CA GLU A 8 -23.39 -18.88 -37.69
C GLU A 8 -22.35 -20.00 -37.48
N ASP A 9 -21.99 -20.69 -38.57
CA ASP A 9 -20.91 -21.69 -38.55
C ASP A 9 -19.54 -21.00 -38.49
N VAL A 10 -18.72 -21.39 -37.51
CA VAL A 10 -17.39 -20.83 -37.29
C VAL A 10 -16.34 -21.90 -37.08
N PHE A 11 -15.13 -21.62 -37.54
CA PHE A 11 -13.98 -22.49 -37.42
C PHE A 11 -13.00 -21.95 -36.37
N VAL A 12 -12.31 -22.85 -35.68
CA VAL A 12 -11.40 -22.50 -34.59
C VAL A 12 -10.03 -23.16 -34.80
N ALA A 13 -9.01 -22.33 -35.00
CA ALA A 13 -7.60 -22.70 -35.03
C ALA A 13 -7.00 -22.58 -33.63
N VAL A 14 -6.88 -23.70 -32.93
CA VAL A 14 -6.23 -23.76 -31.62
C VAL A 14 -4.74 -24.03 -31.82
N VAL A 15 -3.89 -23.07 -31.44
CA VAL A 15 -2.44 -23.11 -31.70
C VAL A 15 -1.65 -22.92 -30.41
N ARG A 16 -0.57 -23.68 -30.25
CA ARG A 16 0.36 -23.54 -29.12
C ARG A 16 1.82 -23.50 -29.59
N PRO A 17 2.72 -22.78 -28.88
CA PRO A 17 4.14 -22.83 -29.15
C PRO A 17 4.77 -24.08 -28.53
N LYS A 18 5.81 -24.63 -29.15
CA LYS A 18 6.63 -25.69 -28.51
C LYS A 18 7.49 -25.12 -27.38
N ASN A 19 7.78 -25.93 -26.36
CA ASN A 19 8.43 -25.52 -25.09
C ASN A 19 9.78 -24.75 -25.23
N HIS A 20 10.46 -24.83 -26.37
CA HIS A 20 11.76 -24.19 -26.61
C HIS A 20 11.71 -22.93 -27.48
N VAL A 21 10.51 -22.41 -27.80
CA VAL A 21 10.34 -21.30 -28.75
C VAL A 21 10.33 -19.96 -28.03
N SER A 22 11.26 -19.09 -28.41
CA SER A 22 11.21 -17.68 -27.99
C SER A 22 10.10 -16.93 -28.73
N LEU A 23 9.10 -16.45 -27.99
CA LEU A 23 7.98 -15.65 -28.50
C LEU A 23 8.38 -14.21 -28.90
N SER A 24 9.65 -13.84 -28.74
CA SER A 24 10.22 -12.55 -29.18
C SER A 24 10.95 -12.62 -30.52
N SER A 25 11.05 -13.81 -31.14
CA SER A 25 11.68 -13.97 -32.46
C SER A 25 10.90 -13.25 -33.56
N LYS A 26 11.59 -12.45 -34.37
CA LYS A 26 11.04 -11.85 -35.61
C LYS A 26 11.02 -12.83 -36.78
N GLU A 27 11.77 -13.92 -36.69
CA GLU A 27 11.84 -14.94 -37.73
C GLU A 27 10.72 -15.97 -37.50
N TYR A 28 9.79 -16.05 -38.47
CA TYR A 28 8.73 -17.06 -38.46
C TYR A 28 9.28 -18.43 -38.84
N ARG A 29 8.93 -19.45 -38.05
CA ARG A 29 9.25 -20.84 -38.35
C ARG A 29 8.04 -21.72 -38.00
N ALA A 30 7.36 -22.29 -38.99
CA ALA A 30 6.20 -23.17 -38.76
C ALA A 30 6.48 -24.30 -37.76
N LYS A 31 7.72 -24.83 -37.70
CA LYS A 31 8.14 -25.89 -36.76
C LYS A 31 8.02 -25.52 -35.28
N ALA A 32 7.91 -24.23 -34.99
CA ALA A 32 7.77 -23.67 -33.66
C ALA A 32 6.36 -23.84 -33.08
N TYR A 33 5.36 -24.13 -33.93
CA TYR A 33 3.97 -24.18 -33.56
C TYR A 33 3.38 -25.57 -33.71
N GLU A 34 2.39 -25.85 -32.87
CA GLU A 34 1.51 -26.99 -33.01
C GLU A 34 0.07 -26.52 -33.13
N ILE A 35 -0.70 -27.18 -33.99
CA ILE A 35 -2.11 -26.88 -34.23
C ILE A 35 -2.97 -28.10 -33.89
N LEU A 36 -4.12 -27.85 -33.27
CA LEU A 36 -5.08 -28.88 -32.94
C LEU A 36 -5.96 -29.21 -34.16
N LEU A 37 -6.02 -30.48 -34.55
CA LEU A 37 -6.88 -30.97 -35.62
C LEU A 37 -7.61 -32.23 -35.16
N ILE A 38 -8.79 -32.49 -35.71
CA ILE A 38 -9.58 -33.70 -35.47
C ILE A 38 -9.63 -34.56 -36.73
N GLU A 39 -9.52 -35.88 -36.57
CA GLU A 39 -9.61 -36.85 -37.66
C GLU A 39 -11.05 -37.34 -37.83
N VAL A 40 -11.65 -37.05 -38.98
CA VAL A 40 -13.03 -37.40 -39.33
C VAL A 40 -13.02 -38.43 -40.47
N PRO A 41 -13.86 -39.48 -40.44
CA PRO A 41 -13.96 -40.43 -41.56
C PRO A 41 -14.41 -39.75 -42.85
N LEU A 42 -13.93 -40.24 -43.99
CA LEU A 42 -14.41 -39.82 -45.31
C LEU A 42 -15.76 -40.50 -45.61
N GLU A 43 -16.74 -39.72 -46.09
CA GLU A 43 -18.04 -40.24 -46.51
C GLU A 43 -17.86 -41.39 -47.49
N GLY A 44 -18.46 -42.54 -47.17
CA GLY A 44 -18.41 -43.76 -47.98
C GLY A 44 -17.11 -44.61 -47.88
N LYS A 45 -16.13 -44.25 -47.03
CA LYS A 45 -14.89 -45.05 -46.84
C LYS A 45 -14.46 -45.12 -45.37
N GLU A 46 -14.92 -46.15 -44.64
CA GLU A 46 -14.67 -46.33 -43.19
C GLU A 46 -13.19 -46.30 -42.78
N LYS A 47 -12.26 -46.72 -43.65
CA LYS A 47 -10.82 -46.81 -43.35
C LYS A 47 -10.02 -45.54 -43.66
N LYS A 48 -10.58 -44.56 -44.38
CA LYS A 48 -9.85 -43.32 -44.73
C LYS A 48 -10.36 -42.16 -43.89
N ARG A 49 -9.45 -41.48 -43.20
CA ARG A 49 -9.76 -40.28 -42.40
C ARG A 49 -9.12 -39.04 -43.01
N LYS A 50 -9.79 -37.90 -42.86
CA LYS A 50 -9.27 -36.56 -43.17
C LYS A 50 -9.13 -35.74 -41.90
N LYS A 51 -8.14 -34.85 -41.87
CA LYS A 51 -7.94 -33.89 -40.78
C LYS A 51 -8.75 -32.63 -41.05
N VAL A 52 -9.49 -32.16 -40.07
CA VAL A 52 -10.26 -30.91 -40.14
C VAL A 52 -9.97 -30.02 -38.93
N LEU A 53 -10.13 -28.72 -39.12
CA LEU A 53 -10.18 -27.76 -38.02
C LEU A 53 -11.43 -28.00 -37.17
N LEU A 54 -11.39 -27.55 -35.91
CA LEU A 54 -12.57 -27.55 -35.07
C LEU A 54 -13.62 -26.59 -35.66
N ALA A 55 -14.89 -26.98 -35.60
CA ALA A 55 -16.01 -26.20 -36.10
C ALA A 55 -17.17 -26.23 -35.10
N THR A 56 -17.80 -25.08 -34.88
CA THR A 56 -18.94 -24.92 -33.97
C THR A 56 -19.92 -23.87 -34.50
N LYS A 57 -21.08 -23.74 -33.86
CA LYS A 57 -22.12 -22.77 -34.21
C LYS A 57 -22.28 -21.73 -33.11
N ILE A 58 -22.21 -20.45 -33.46
CA ILE A 58 -22.36 -19.33 -32.52
C ILE A 58 -23.63 -18.53 -32.80
N GLN A 59 -24.23 -17.94 -31.75
CA GLN A 59 -25.34 -17.00 -31.92
C GLN A 59 -24.80 -15.60 -32.26
N ALA A 60 -25.36 -14.95 -33.29
CA ALA A 60 -24.89 -13.65 -33.78
C ALA A 60 -24.92 -12.51 -32.74
N ASN A 61 -25.79 -12.58 -31.72
CA ASN A 61 -25.99 -11.51 -30.72
C ASN A 61 -25.37 -11.81 -29.33
N GLY A 62 -24.57 -12.88 -29.20
CA GLY A 62 -23.97 -13.31 -27.93
C GLY A 62 -22.47 -13.01 -27.80
N ASP A 63 -21.92 -13.26 -26.60
CA ASP A 63 -20.47 -13.19 -26.33
C ASP A 63 -19.73 -14.35 -27.04
N THR A 64 -19.43 -14.12 -28.31
CA THR A 64 -18.80 -15.08 -29.23
C THR A 64 -17.47 -15.61 -28.70
N ALA A 65 -16.68 -14.76 -28.04
CA ALA A 65 -15.38 -15.14 -27.51
C ALA A 65 -15.51 -16.15 -26.37
N ARG A 66 -16.43 -15.90 -25.43
CA ARG A 66 -16.68 -16.82 -24.32
C ARG A 66 -17.17 -18.19 -24.80
N TYR A 67 -18.10 -18.21 -25.75
CA TYR A 67 -18.61 -19.46 -26.31
C TYR A 67 -17.51 -20.30 -26.97
N ILE A 68 -16.63 -19.66 -27.76
CA ILE A 68 -15.52 -20.36 -28.42
C ILE A 68 -14.52 -20.91 -27.40
N LEU A 69 -14.24 -20.19 -26.31
CA LEU A 69 -13.35 -20.68 -25.25
C LEU A 69 -13.92 -21.89 -24.52
N ASP A 70 -15.20 -21.82 -24.14
CA ASP A 70 -15.90 -22.92 -23.46
C ASP A 70 -15.95 -24.17 -24.37
N TYR A 71 -16.18 -23.98 -25.67
CA TYR A 71 -16.14 -25.05 -26.66
C TYR A 71 -14.74 -25.68 -26.79
N VAL A 72 -13.68 -24.88 -26.84
CA VAL A 72 -12.29 -25.39 -26.91
C VAL A 72 -11.92 -26.16 -25.64
N GLU A 73 -12.32 -25.67 -24.47
CA GLU A 73 -12.10 -26.36 -23.19
C GLU A 73 -12.76 -27.74 -23.21
N GLU A 74 -14.03 -27.82 -23.60
CA GLU A 74 -14.77 -29.08 -23.67
C GLU A 74 -14.14 -30.08 -24.65
N MET A 75 -13.84 -29.63 -25.87
CA MET A 75 -13.28 -30.49 -26.93
C MET A 75 -11.88 -31.03 -26.59
N THR A 76 -11.17 -30.38 -25.68
CA THR A 76 -9.81 -30.75 -25.30
C THR A 76 -9.73 -31.55 -23.99
N LYS A 77 -10.84 -31.75 -23.27
CA LYS A 77 -10.88 -32.62 -22.07
C LYS A 77 -10.33 -34.04 -22.29
N PRO A 78 -10.64 -34.73 -23.42
CA PRO A 78 -10.15 -36.10 -23.66
C PRO A 78 -8.63 -36.20 -23.75
N ILE A 79 -7.95 -35.11 -24.11
CA ILE A 79 -6.50 -35.05 -24.32
C ILE A 79 -5.76 -34.28 -23.21
N SER A 80 -6.43 -34.01 -22.09
CA SER A 80 -5.90 -33.19 -20.98
C SER A 80 -6.31 -33.70 -19.59
N ASN A 81 -6.43 -35.02 -19.40
CA ASN A 81 -6.84 -35.63 -18.13
C ASN A 81 -8.15 -35.04 -17.57
N ASN A 82 -9.15 -34.80 -18.42
CA ASN A 82 -10.44 -34.16 -18.09
C ASN A 82 -10.37 -32.71 -17.58
N LYS A 83 -9.22 -32.02 -17.67
CA LYS A 83 -9.11 -30.62 -17.26
C LYS A 83 -9.53 -29.63 -18.35
N GLY A 84 -9.42 -30.00 -19.62
CA GLY A 84 -9.58 -29.08 -20.74
C GLY A 84 -8.39 -28.12 -20.87
N PHE A 85 -8.15 -27.62 -22.08
CA PHE A 85 -7.23 -26.53 -22.32
C PHE A 85 -8.01 -25.22 -22.39
N ILE A 86 -7.89 -24.40 -21.34
CA ILE A 86 -8.54 -23.09 -21.27
C ILE A 86 -7.74 -22.08 -22.10
N GLY A 87 -8.24 -21.74 -23.28
CA GLY A 87 -7.75 -20.61 -24.05
C GLY A 87 -8.02 -19.30 -23.29
N LYS A 88 -7.07 -18.36 -23.32
CA LYS A 88 -7.23 -17.07 -22.62
C LYS A 88 -7.79 -15.94 -23.48
N ARG A 89 -7.98 -16.20 -24.78
CA ARG A 89 -8.44 -15.23 -25.76
C ARG A 89 -8.89 -15.91 -27.05
N VAL A 90 -9.71 -15.19 -27.80
CA VAL A 90 -10.15 -15.54 -29.15
C VAL A 90 -9.83 -14.35 -30.06
N VAL A 91 -9.27 -14.60 -31.24
CA VAL A 91 -8.95 -13.56 -32.22
C VAL A 91 -9.65 -13.90 -33.51
N HIS A 92 -10.51 -13.02 -34.02
CA HIS A 92 -11.06 -13.19 -35.37
C HIS A 92 -9.92 -13.02 -36.38
N MET A 93 -9.71 -14.02 -37.24
CA MET A 93 -8.62 -14.00 -38.20
C MET A 93 -9.09 -13.44 -39.54
N LYS A 94 -10.07 -14.10 -40.14
CA LYS A 94 -10.61 -13.76 -41.47
C LYS A 94 -11.89 -14.56 -41.74
N LYS A 95 -12.75 -14.04 -42.63
CA LYS A 95 -13.84 -14.79 -43.24
C LYS A 95 -13.39 -15.53 -44.51
N PHE A 96 -13.99 -16.69 -44.75
CA PHE A 96 -13.75 -17.56 -45.90
C PHE A 96 -15.08 -17.87 -46.59
N HIS A 97 -15.03 -18.01 -47.91
CA HIS A 97 -16.19 -18.45 -48.68
C HIS A 97 -16.20 -19.98 -48.72
N LEU A 98 -17.37 -20.57 -48.49
CA LEU A 98 -17.56 -22.01 -48.64
C LEU A 98 -17.66 -22.37 -50.13
N ASP A 99 -17.05 -23.49 -50.52
CA ASP A 99 -17.18 -24.07 -51.87
C ASP A 99 -18.30 -25.13 -51.88
N GLY A 100 -18.94 -25.37 -53.04
CA GLY A 100 -19.94 -26.44 -53.25
C GLY A 100 -21.38 -26.02 -52.92
N ASP A 101 -22.19 -26.92 -52.34
CA ASP A 101 -23.63 -26.72 -52.06
C ASP A 101 -23.98 -25.54 -51.13
N ASN A 102 -22.98 -24.85 -50.58
CA ASN A 102 -23.11 -23.64 -49.76
C ASN A 102 -22.44 -22.40 -50.39
N GLU A 103 -22.32 -22.36 -51.72
CA GLU A 103 -21.81 -21.21 -52.47
C GLU A 103 -22.53 -19.91 -52.06
N GLY A 104 -21.76 -18.93 -51.58
CA GLY A 104 -22.25 -17.62 -51.13
C GLY A 104 -22.33 -17.43 -49.61
N LYS A 105 -22.11 -18.46 -48.79
CA LYS A 105 -22.01 -18.31 -47.32
C LYS A 105 -20.57 -18.04 -46.86
N GLU A 106 -20.39 -16.97 -46.11
CA GLU A 106 -19.12 -16.64 -45.45
C GLU A 106 -19.04 -17.29 -44.06
N VAL A 107 -17.92 -17.92 -43.74
CA VAL A 107 -17.62 -18.48 -42.41
C VAL A 107 -16.38 -17.84 -41.82
N SER A 108 -16.39 -17.58 -40.51
CA SER A 108 -15.27 -16.96 -39.81
C SER A 108 -14.29 -18.00 -39.27
N LEU A 109 -12.98 -17.76 -39.43
CA LEU A 109 -11.93 -18.48 -38.72
C LEU A 109 -11.45 -17.67 -37.52
N PHE A 110 -11.49 -18.27 -36.33
CA PHE A 110 -10.97 -17.70 -35.10
C PHE A 110 -9.69 -18.41 -34.66
N PHE A 111 -8.74 -17.64 -34.14
CA PHE A 111 -7.48 -18.13 -33.59
C PHE A 111 -7.53 -18.13 -32.05
N VAL A 112 -7.20 -19.27 -31.44
CA VAL A 112 -7.17 -19.45 -29.99
C VAL A 112 -5.77 -19.90 -29.55
N PRO A 113 -4.96 -19.01 -28.96
CA PRO A 113 -3.64 -19.35 -28.45
C PRO A 113 -3.73 -20.02 -27.09
N ILE A 114 -2.96 -21.09 -26.90
CA ILE A 114 -2.87 -21.82 -25.63
C ILE A 114 -1.41 -21.98 -25.21
N ASN A 115 -1.11 -21.69 -23.94
CA ASN A 115 0.18 -21.99 -23.31
C ASN A 115 0.02 -23.21 -22.41
N VAL A 116 0.29 -24.39 -22.94
CA VAL A 116 0.27 -25.63 -22.16
C VAL A 116 1.68 -25.91 -21.64
N LYS A 117 1.90 -25.77 -20.32
CA LYS A 117 3.06 -26.37 -19.64
C LYS A 117 2.64 -27.75 -19.14
N ASP A 118 2.58 -28.74 -20.02
CA ASP A 118 2.23 -30.09 -19.60
C ASP A 118 3.34 -31.06 -19.99
N ASN A 119 3.89 -31.74 -18.98
CA ASN A 119 4.89 -32.80 -19.12
C ASN A 119 4.22 -34.18 -19.27
N SER A 120 2.89 -34.22 -19.46
CA SER A 120 2.13 -35.45 -19.67
C SER A 120 2.39 -36.03 -21.07
N LYS A 121 2.48 -37.36 -21.16
CA LYS A 121 2.55 -38.06 -22.45
C LYS A 121 1.19 -37.93 -23.16
N PRO A 122 1.13 -37.59 -24.45
CA PRO A 122 -0.13 -37.47 -25.17
C PRO A 122 -0.87 -38.81 -25.20
N ILE A 123 -2.11 -38.82 -24.72
CA ILE A 123 -3.02 -39.98 -24.81
C ILE A 123 -3.75 -39.86 -26.15
N TYR A 124 -3.50 -40.77 -27.08
CA TYR A 124 -4.18 -40.80 -28.38
C TYR A 124 -5.43 -41.69 -28.31
N ASN A 125 -6.60 -41.10 -28.53
CA ASN A 125 -7.85 -41.83 -28.76
C ASN A 125 -8.33 -41.55 -30.20
N PRO A 126 -8.65 -42.58 -31.00
CA PRO A 126 -9.20 -42.38 -32.35
C PRO A 126 -10.45 -41.50 -32.33
N GLY A 127 -10.45 -40.42 -33.13
CA GLY A 127 -11.55 -39.45 -33.18
C GLY A 127 -11.45 -38.30 -32.16
N SER A 128 -10.47 -38.32 -31.25
CA SER A 128 -10.17 -37.16 -30.40
C SER A 128 -9.29 -36.13 -31.12
N PRO A 129 -9.41 -34.83 -30.80
CA PRO A 129 -8.50 -33.80 -31.33
C PRO A 129 -7.04 -34.10 -30.94
N SER A 130 -6.08 -33.79 -31.80
CA SER A 130 -4.65 -34.00 -31.51
C SER A 130 -3.81 -32.84 -32.02
N PHE A 131 -2.72 -32.53 -31.31
CA PHE A 131 -1.78 -31.49 -31.71
C PHE A 131 -0.80 -32.03 -32.74
N TYR A 132 -0.68 -31.33 -33.87
CA TYR A 132 0.26 -31.65 -34.94
C TYR A 132 1.25 -30.51 -35.11
N CYS A 133 2.52 -30.85 -35.36
CA CYS A 133 3.55 -29.89 -35.75
C CYS A 133 3.10 -29.15 -37.03
N LEU A 134 3.03 -27.82 -36.97
CA LEU A 134 2.51 -27.02 -38.09
C LEU A 134 3.38 -27.18 -39.34
N GLN A 135 4.70 -27.29 -39.22
CA GLN A 135 5.58 -27.56 -40.37
C GLN A 135 5.22 -28.86 -41.10
N ASP A 136 4.89 -29.92 -40.35
CA ASP A 136 4.56 -31.22 -40.95
C ASP A 136 3.19 -31.16 -41.64
N ILE A 137 2.24 -30.40 -41.08
CA ILE A 137 0.96 -30.10 -41.74
C ILE A 137 1.21 -29.33 -43.04
N MET A 138 2.02 -28.27 -43.01
CA MET A 138 2.26 -27.43 -44.18
C MET A 138 3.01 -28.15 -45.32
N ARG A 139 3.78 -29.21 -45.03
CA ARG A 139 4.43 -30.05 -46.06
C ARG A 139 3.42 -30.83 -46.92
N VAL A 140 2.26 -31.17 -46.36
CA VAL A 140 1.23 -31.99 -47.03
C VAL A 140 -0.07 -31.23 -47.29
N CYS A 141 -0.14 -29.97 -46.87
CA CYS A 141 -1.30 -29.11 -47.04
C CYS A 141 -1.22 -28.41 -48.40
N SER A 142 -2.10 -28.81 -49.31
CA SER A 142 -2.36 -28.15 -50.58
C SER A 142 -3.87 -28.10 -50.82
N GLU A 143 -4.31 -27.23 -51.73
CA GLU A 143 -5.72 -27.15 -52.15
C GLU A 143 -6.22 -28.46 -52.78
N THR A 144 -5.29 -29.29 -53.28
CA THR A 144 -5.55 -30.60 -53.89
C THR A 144 -5.31 -31.79 -52.94
N SER A 145 -4.98 -31.53 -51.67
CA SER A 145 -4.60 -32.58 -50.72
C SER A 145 -5.78 -33.46 -50.32
N THR A 146 -5.62 -34.78 -50.42
CA THR A 146 -6.62 -35.75 -49.97
C THR A 146 -6.65 -35.92 -48.45
N HIS A 147 -5.69 -35.32 -47.72
CA HIS A 147 -5.56 -35.47 -46.27
C HIS A 147 -6.41 -34.45 -45.48
N PHE A 148 -6.87 -33.39 -46.12
CA PHE A 148 -7.64 -32.30 -45.51
C PHE A 148 -8.92 -32.03 -46.32
N SER A 149 -9.89 -31.36 -45.71
CA SER A 149 -11.01 -30.79 -46.49
C SER A 149 -10.55 -29.54 -47.24
N SER A 150 -11.16 -29.22 -48.40
CA SER A 150 -10.83 -28.01 -49.20
C SER A 150 -10.80 -26.75 -48.32
N ILE A 151 -11.85 -26.54 -47.52
CA ILE A 151 -11.95 -25.37 -46.63
C ILE A 151 -10.88 -25.38 -45.52
N THR A 152 -10.56 -26.55 -44.95
CA THR A 152 -9.47 -26.67 -43.97
C THR A 152 -8.12 -26.35 -44.60
N SER A 153 -7.82 -26.85 -45.81
CA SER A 153 -6.57 -26.52 -46.52
C SER A 153 -6.44 -25.01 -46.76
N LYS A 154 -7.50 -24.37 -47.26
CA LYS A 154 -7.54 -22.92 -47.48
C LYS A 154 -7.29 -22.13 -46.18
N MET A 155 -7.93 -22.53 -45.08
CA MET A 155 -7.77 -21.90 -43.77
C MET A 155 -6.37 -22.11 -43.19
N LEU A 156 -5.77 -23.30 -43.36
CA LEU A 156 -4.42 -23.60 -42.88
C LEU A 156 -3.35 -22.80 -43.63
N LEU A 157 -3.46 -22.71 -44.96
CA LEU A 157 -2.57 -21.88 -45.79
C LEU A 157 -2.66 -20.40 -45.40
N ALA A 158 -3.89 -19.90 -45.18
CA ALA A 158 -4.11 -18.54 -44.72
C ALA A 158 -3.56 -18.30 -43.31
N LEU A 159 -3.70 -19.26 -42.40
CA LEU A 159 -3.18 -19.19 -41.04
C LEU A 159 -1.64 -19.16 -41.02
N ASP A 160 -0.97 -19.98 -41.84
CA ASP A 160 0.48 -20.01 -41.96
C ASP A 160 1.04 -18.65 -42.41
N LYS A 161 0.42 -18.07 -43.45
CA LYS A 161 0.74 -16.71 -43.92
C LYS A 161 0.45 -15.66 -42.84
N TRP A 162 -0.69 -15.75 -42.18
CA TRP A 162 -1.08 -14.81 -41.11
C TRP A 162 -0.09 -14.85 -39.93
N LEU A 163 0.36 -16.04 -39.51
CA LEU A 163 1.39 -16.16 -38.47
C LEU A 163 2.72 -15.55 -38.92
N ALA A 164 3.13 -15.76 -40.18
CA ALA A 164 4.32 -15.12 -40.75
C ALA A 164 4.22 -13.59 -40.70
N GLU A 165 3.06 -13.04 -41.08
CA GLU A 165 2.76 -11.60 -40.98
C GLU A 165 2.76 -11.12 -39.52
N LYS A 166 2.25 -11.90 -38.56
CA LYS A 166 2.31 -11.51 -37.14
C LYS A 166 3.74 -11.50 -36.59
N HIS A 167 4.66 -12.30 -37.12
CA HIS A 167 6.07 -12.26 -36.72
C HIS A 167 6.82 -11.02 -37.21
N THR A 168 6.41 -10.41 -38.33
CA THR A 168 7.01 -9.15 -38.80
C THR A 168 6.59 -7.95 -37.95
N MET A 169 5.47 -8.06 -37.23
CA MET A 169 4.97 -7.02 -36.34
C MET A 169 5.60 -7.12 -34.94
N PRO A 170 6.25 -6.05 -34.44
CA PRO A 170 6.82 -6.03 -33.09
C PRO A 170 5.80 -6.42 -32.01
N HIS A 171 6.20 -7.33 -31.12
CA HIS A 171 5.44 -7.79 -29.96
C HIS A 171 4.09 -8.49 -30.25
N ALA A 172 3.69 -8.70 -31.51
CA ALA A 172 2.38 -9.28 -31.82
C ALA A 172 2.28 -10.75 -31.39
N ILE A 173 3.31 -11.57 -31.65
CA ILE A 173 3.38 -12.97 -31.21
C ILE A 173 3.42 -13.06 -29.67
N ALA A 174 4.31 -12.31 -29.02
CA ALA A 174 4.33 -12.23 -27.56
C ALA A 174 2.97 -11.77 -26.97
N ALA A 175 2.26 -10.88 -27.67
CA ALA A 175 0.94 -10.45 -27.29
C ALA A 175 -0.12 -11.55 -27.46
N LEU A 176 -0.04 -12.41 -28.47
CA LEU A 176 -0.95 -13.55 -28.66
C LEU A 176 -0.88 -14.54 -27.50
N PHE A 177 0.30 -14.81 -26.96
CA PHE A 177 0.48 -15.85 -25.94
C PHE A 177 0.67 -15.33 -24.50
N ARG A 178 0.59 -14.02 -24.24
CA ARG A 178 0.64 -13.47 -22.86
C ARG A 178 -0.70 -13.64 -22.13
N PRO A 179 -0.74 -13.53 -20.79
CA PRO A 179 -1.99 -13.58 -20.03
C PRO A 179 -3.02 -12.53 -20.49
N ALA A 180 -4.31 -12.79 -20.24
CA ALA A 180 -5.40 -11.88 -20.59
C ALA A 180 -5.14 -10.47 -20.03
N PRO A 181 -5.67 -9.39 -20.64
CA PRO A 181 -5.50 -8.03 -20.13
C PRO A 181 -5.82 -7.90 -18.64
N VAL A 182 -6.91 -8.53 -18.18
CA VAL A 182 -7.32 -8.57 -16.76
C VAL A 182 -6.26 -9.25 -15.87
N ASP A 183 -5.63 -10.33 -16.32
CA ASP A 183 -4.56 -11.03 -15.58
C ASP A 183 -3.24 -10.22 -15.55
N ARG A 184 -2.96 -9.46 -16.62
CA ARG A 184 -1.75 -8.63 -16.73
C ARG A 184 -1.85 -7.35 -15.91
N VAL A 185 -3.04 -6.76 -15.80
CA VAL A 185 -3.30 -5.62 -14.91
C VAL A 185 -3.04 -6.00 -13.45
N LYS A 186 -3.32 -7.25 -13.06
CA LYS A 186 -3.03 -7.78 -11.72
C LYS A 186 -1.54 -8.05 -11.45
N THR A 187 -0.71 -8.20 -12.48
CA THR A 187 0.68 -8.68 -12.34
C THR A 187 1.76 -7.68 -12.82
N ASN A 188 1.42 -6.68 -13.62
CA ASN A 188 2.35 -5.71 -14.17
C ASN A 188 1.91 -4.26 -13.85
N VAL A 189 2.22 -3.78 -12.66
CA VAL A 189 2.34 -2.32 -12.45
C VAL A 189 3.70 -1.89 -12.98
N SER A 190 3.72 -1.41 -14.21
CA SER A 190 4.67 -0.42 -14.74
C SER A 190 4.18 0.03 -16.12
N ASN A 191 3.80 1.30 -16.27
CA ASN A 191 3.46 1.88 -17.56
C ASN A 191 4.62 2.78 -18.06
N PRO A 192 5.24 2.44 -19.21
CA PRO A 192 6.35 3.17 -19.81
C PRO A 192 5.97 4.50 -20.52
N ALA A 193 4.78 5.09 -20.27
CA ALA A 193 4.54 6.49 -20.63
C ALA A 193 5.41 7.49 -19.81
N TYR A 194 6.14 6.98 -18.82
CA TYR A 194 7.17 7.67 -18.03
C TYR A 194 8.59 7.38 -18.55
N THR A 195 8.88 7.75 -19.80
CA THR A 195 10.25 8.15 -20.15
C THR A 195 10.23 9.61 -20.61
N SER A 196 10.81 10.42 -19.73
CA SER A 196 11.23 11.83 -19.73
C SER A 196 10.90 12.79 -20.89
N GLU A 197 10.54 14.00 -20.44
CA GLU A 197 10.68 15.33 -21.07
C GLU A 197 9.63 15.84 -22.09
N GLY A 198 9.17 17.08 -21.80
CA GLY A 198 8.60 18.04 -22.76
C GLY A 198 7.11 17.88 -23.10
N LYS A 199 6.30 18.92 -22.83
CA LYS A 199 4.97 19.09 -23.45
C LYS A 199 5.16 19.46 -24.94
N PRO A 200 4.45 18.83 -25.90
CA PRO A 200 4.23 19.42 -27.21
C PRO A 200 2.76 19.83 -27.42
N SER A 201 2.58 20.84 -28.28
CA SER A 201 1.31 21.44 -28.66
C SER A 201 0.57 20.62 -29.72
N ASP A 202 -0.73 20.90 -29.89
CA ASP A 202 -1.73 20.15 -30.68
C ASP A 202 -1.46 20.05 -32.21
N GLY A 203 -0.28 20.47 -32.66
CA GLY A 203 0.19 20.37 -34.05
C GLY A 203 1.36 19.41 -34.27
N ASP A 204 1.94 18.82 -33.22
CA ASP A 204 3.13 17.97 -33.38
C ASP A 204 2.79 16.55 -33.85
N LEU A 205 3.42 16.16 -34.95
CA LEU A 205 3.37 14.82 -35.52
C LEU A 205 4.25 13.88 -34.70
N HIS A 206 3.64 12.94 -33.97
CA HIS A 206 4.39 11.87 -33.30
C HIS A 206 4.62 10.71 -34.27
N MET A 207 5.88 10.50 -34.66
CA MET A 207 6.29 9.48 -35.65
C MET A 207 5.53 9.61 -36.98
N GLY A 208 5.23 10.84 -37.39
CA GLY A 208 4.54 11.15 -38.65
C GLY A 208 3.01 11.08 -38.60
N TYR A 209 2.38 11.04 -37.42
CA TYR A 209 0.92 11.02 -37.26
C TYR A 209 0.43 12.03 -36.22
N THR A 210 -0.74 12.62 -36.47
CA THR A 210 -1.46 13.52 -35.54
C THR A 210 -2.14 12.72 -34.42
N ALA A 211 -2.47 13.38 -33.29
CA ALA A 211 -3.23 12.75 -32.20
C ALA A 211 -4.58 12.16 -32.67
N LEU A 212 -5.20 12.77 -33.69
CA LEU A 212 -6.43 12.29 -34.32
C LEU A 212 -6.18 11.04 -35.17
N GLU A 213 -5.07 10.96 -35.90
CA GLU A 213 -4.65 9.77 -36.67
C GLU A 213 -4.19 8.64 -35.75
N ILE A 214 -3.55 8.94 -34.62
CA ILE A 214 -3.19 7.98 -33.59
C ILE A 214 -4.47 7.43 -32.94
N LYS A 215 -5.47 8.28 -32.63
CA LYS A 215 -6.80 7.86 -32.16
C LYS A 215 -7.51 6.98 -33.18
N SER A 216 -7.49 7.35 -34.47
CA SER A 216 -8.06 6.56 -35.56
C SER A 216 -7.35 5.21 -35.73
N LYS A 217 -6.01 5.19 -35.63
CA LYS A 217 -5.21 3.96 -35.62
C LYS A 217 -5.46 3.09 -34.38
N MET A 218 -5.64 3.68 -33.21
CA MET A 218 -5.95 2.96 -31.97
C MET A 218 -7.36 2.33 -32.02
N LEU A 219 -8.33 3.02 -32.61
CA LEU A 219 -9.66 2.46 -32.91
C LEU A 219 -9.56 1.32 -33.93
N SER A 220 -8.68 1.43 -34.94
CA SER A 220 -8.44 0.37 -35.93
C SER A 220 -7.64 -0.84 -35.39
N LEU A 221 -6.99 -0.71 -34.23
CA LEU A 221 -6.14 -1.73 -33.61
C LEU A 221 -6.86 -2.57 -32.53
N GLU A 222 -8.19 -2.59 -32.53
CA GLU A 222 -9.06 -3.45 -31.69
C GLU A 222 -8.64 -3.50 -30.20
N LYS A 223 -8.53 -2.33 -29.56
CA LYS A 223 -8.24 -2.26 -28.11
C LYS A 223 -9.10 -1.26 -27.34
N ALA A 224 -10.41 -1.29 -27.51
CA ALA A 224 -11.37 -0.88 -26.48
C ALA A 224 -12.81 -1.14 -26.93
N ASP A 225 -13.56 -1.98 -26.20
CA ASP A 225 -15.01 -2.14 -26.41
C ASP A 225 -15.82 -0.95 -25.87
N MET A 226 -15.18 -0.05 -25.12
CA MET A 226 -15.80 1.17 -24.61
C MET A 226 -14.73 2.26 -24.44
N CYS A 227 -14.91 3.37 -25.17
CA CYS A 227 -14.11 4.58 -24.97
C CYS A 227 -14.88 5.51 -24.02
N ILE A 228 -14.56 5.46 -22.73
CA ILE A 228 -15.04 6.46 -21.78
C ILE A 228 -14.19 7.72 -21.98
N GLN A 229 -14.78 8.76 -22.55
CA GLN A 229 -14.18 10.08 -22.53
C GLN A 229 -14.21 10.56 -21.08
N ASN A 230 -13.05 10.64 -20.44
CA ASN A 230 -12.93 11.34 -19.17
C ASN A 230 -13.22 12.83 -19.46
N PRO A 231 -14.30 13.44 -18.93
CA PRO A 231 -14.59 14.85 -19.16
C PRO A 231 -13.53 15.79 -18.54
N LEU A 232 -12.58 15.21 -17.79
CA LEU A 232 -11.45 15.90 -17.18
C LEU A 232 -10.12 15.57 -17.87
N TYR A 233 -10.15 14.95 -19.05
CA TYR A 233 -8.96 14.75 -19.87
C TYR A 233 -8.40 16.11 -20.29
N GLY A 234 -7.23 16.49 -19.75
CA GLY A 234 -6.60 17.79 -19.95
C GLY A 234 -6.74 18.79 -18.79
N SER A 235 -7.34 18.42 -17.66
CA SER A 235 -7.50 19.33 -16.51
C SER A 235 -6.29 19.41 -15.56
N ASP A 236 -5.18 18.71 -15.84
CA ASP A 236 -3.96 18.64 -15.02
C ASP A 236 -4.18 18.27 -13.53
N LEU A 237 -5.38 17.85 -13.13
CA LEU A 237 -5.72 17.42 -11.76
C LEU A 237 -5.22 15.98 -11.49
N GLN A 238 -4.24 15.84 -10.59
CA GLN A 238 -3.82 14.53 -10.08
C GLN A 238 -4.79 14.04 -8.99
N TYR A 239 -5.56 13.00 -9.30
CA TYR A 239 -6.33 12.25 -8.30
C TYR A 239 -5.40 11.33 -7.51
N THR A 240 -5.18 11.64 -6.23
CA THR A 240 -4.57 10.72 -5.27
C THR A 240 -5.55 10.50 -4.12
N ASN A 241 -6.59 9.69 -4.34
CA ASN A 241 -7.33 9.08 -3.24
C ASN A 241 -7.55 7.60 -3.51
N ARG A 242 -7.09 6.77 -2.58
CA ARG A 242 -7.44 5.34 -2.52
C ARG A 242 -8.96 5.22 -2.35
N VAL A 243 -9.56 4.24 -3.00
CA VAL A 243 -11.01 4.04 -3.06
C VAL A 243 -11.54 3.54 -1.69
N ASP A 244 -12.63 4.15 -1.20
CA ASP A 244 -13.13 4.05 0.18
C ASP A 244 -13.67 2.68 0.64
N LYS A 245 -13.78 1.67 -0.22
CA LYS A 245 -14.20 0.32 0.22
C LYS A 245 -13.80 -0.75 -0.80
N VAL A 246 -13.48 -1.93 -0.28
CA VAL A 246 -12.94 -3.07 -1.03
C VAL A 246 -13.85 -4.29 -0.75
N ILE A 247 -14.40 -4.94 -1.78
CA ILE A 247 -15.18 -6.17 -1.68
C ILE A 247 -14.22 -7.36 -1.68
N ILE A 248 -14.32 -8.25 -0.69
CA ILE A 248 -13.44 -9.42 -0.58
C ILE A 248 -13.69 -10.34 -1.76
N ASN A 249 -12.65 -10.54 -2.56
CA ASN A 249 -12.65 -11.53 -3.63
C ASN A 249 -12.65 -12.94 -3.00
N PRO A 250 -13.71 -13.75 -3.15
CA PRO A 250 -13.83 -15.06 -2.50
C PRO A 250 -12.72 -16.05 -2.91
N TYR A 251 -12.05 -15.78 -4.04
CA TYR A 251 -11.04 -16.65 -4.62
C TYR A 251 -9.61 -16.24 -4.28
N PHE A 252 -9.39 -15.01 -3.79
CA PHE A 252 -8.04 -14.46 -3.58
C PHE A 252 -7.85 -13.73 -2.24
N GLY A 253 -8.88 -13.60 -1.41
CA GLY A 253 -8.77 -13.06 -0.04
C GLY A 253 -8.34 -11.60 0.09
N LEU A 254 -8.05 -10.91 -1.03
CA LEU A 254 -7.73 -9.50 -1.08
C LEU A 254 -8.91 -8.75 -1.69
N GLY A 255 -9.32 -7.67 -1.02
CA GLY A 255 -10.46 -6.89 -1.46
C GLY A 255 -10.20 -6.12 -2.77
N ALA A 256 -11.22 -6.03 -3.64
CA ALA A 256 -11.22 -5.18 -4.84
C ALA A 256 -12.17 -3.98 -4.65
N PRO A 257 -11.80 -2.74 -5.02
CA PRO A 257 -12.62 -1.58 -4.69
C PRO A 257 -14.07 -1.64 -5.21
N ASP A 258 -15.03 -1.27 -4.36
CA ASP A 258 -16.46 -1.25 -4.68
C ASP A 258 -16.85 0.07 -5.36
N TYR A 259 -16.79 0.10 -6.69
CA TYR A 259 -17.14 1.27 -7.49
C TYR A 259 -18.66 1.53 -7.57
N SER A 260 -19.52 0.64 -7.05
CA SER A 260 -20.99 0.78 -7.14
C SER A 260 -21.55 1.93 -6.28
N LYS A 261 -20.74 2.45 -5.35
CA LYS A 261 -21.11 3.54 -4.44
C LYS A 261 -20.77 4.93 -4.97
N ILE A 262 -20.02 5.01 -6.06
CA ILE A 262 -19.75 6.29 -6.72
C ILE A 262 -21.02 6.65 -7.51
N GLN A 263 -21.91 7.40 -6.88
CA GLN A 263 -23.01 8.05 -7.59
C GLN A 263 -22.45 9.23 -8.39
N ILE A 264 -22.13 8.98 -9.66
CA ILE A 264 -21.90 10.03 -10.64
C ILE A 264 -23.28 10.64 -10.94
N PRO A 265 -23.49 11.96 -10.77
CA PRO A 265 -24.74 12.61 -11.14
C PRO A 265 -25.11 12.30 -12.60
N THR A 266 -26.39 12.02 -12.87
CA THR A 266 -26.85 11.71 -14.23
C THR A 266 -26.50 12.84 -15.20
N ARG A 267 -26.18 12.42 -16.44
CA ARG A 267 -25.69 13.23 -17.56
C ARG A 267 -26.55 14.46 -17.88
N GLU A 268 -27.80 14.45 -17.44
CA GLU A 268 -28.79 15.51 -17.62
C GLU A 268 -28.38 16.83 -16.95
N LYS A 269 -27.60 16.81 -15.85
CA LYS A 269 -27.13 18.06 -15.21
C LYS A 269 -26.00 18.78 -15.96
N TRP A 270 -25.43 18.15 -16.99
CA TRP A 270 -24.26 18.65 -17.72
C TRP A 270 -24.59 19.11 -19.14
N GLN A 271 -25.83 18.89 -19.60
CA GLN A 271 -26.27 19.25 -20.95
C GLN A 271 -27.24 20.42 -20.92
N HIS A 272 -26.75 21.60 -20.59
CA HIS A 272 -27.30 22.83 -21.17
C HIS A 272 -26.16 23.75 -21.60
N GLY A 273 -26.06 23.94 -22.92
CA GLY A 273 -25.61 25.18 -23.55
C GLY A 273 -24.13 25.52 -23.56
N SER A 274 -23.44 25.23 -24.68
CA SER A 274 -22.27 26.01 -25.08
C SER A 274 -22.64 27.50 -25.23
N ASN A 275 -21.89 28.33 -24.51
CA ASN A 275 -21.50 29.74 -24.75
C ASN A 275 -21.81 30.64 -23.56
N ASN A 276 -21.00 30.55 -22.50
CA ASN A 276 -20.80 31.64 -21.53
C ASN A 276 -19.55 31.35 -20.66
N VAL A 277 -18.57 32.26 -20.68
CA VAL A 277 -17.33 32.19 -19.84
C VAL A 277 -17.66 32.18 -18.34
N THR A 278 -18.84 32.67 -17.96
CA THR A 278 -19.33 32.71 -16.58
C THR A 278 -19.69 31.32 -16.05
N GLU A 279 -20.34 30.45 -16.83
CA GLU A 279 -20.75 29.10 -16.38
C GLU A 279 -19.54 28.17 -16.17
N GLU A 280 -18.47 28.33 -16.95
CA GLU A 280 -17.23 27.56 -16.75
C GLU A 280 -16.49 27.97 -15.47
N LYS A 281 -16.56 29.25 -15.08
CA LYS A 281 -16.00 29.78 -13.82
C LYS A 281 -16.73 29.15 -12.62
N TYR A 282 -18.07 29.14 -12.64
CA TYR A 282 -18.87 28.47 -11.61
C TYR A 282 -18.62 26.96 -11.58
N GLY A 283 -18.54 26.28 -12.74
CA GLY A 283 -18.21 24.85 -12.77
C GLY A 283 -16.89 24.48 -12.07
N LYS A 284 -15.87 25.36 -12.15
CA LYS A 284 -14.55 25.14 -11.53
C LYS A 284 -14.53 25.43 -10.02
N VAL A 285 -15.30 26.41 -9.54
CA VAL A 285 -15.44 26.72 -8.11
C VAL A 285 -16.12 25.55 -7.39
N GLU A 286 -17.24 25.07 -7.93
CA GLU A 286 -18.02 23.96 -7.38
C GLU A 286 -17.22 22.65 -7.39
N ALA A 287 -16.47 22.39 -8.47
CA ALA A 287 -15.56 21.25 -8.54
C ALA A 287 -14.48 21.34 -7.46
N THR A 288 -13.86 22.51 -7.26
CA THR A 288 -12.84 22.70 -6.23
C THR A 288 -13.41 22.49 -4.83
N LYS A 289 -14.61 23.03 -4.57
CA LYS A 289 -15.33 22.83 -3.31
C LYS A 289 -15.58 21.35 -3.03
N LEU A 290 -16.12 20.62 -4.01
CA LEU A 290 -16.39 19.18 -3.89
C LEU A 290 -15.11 18.38 -3.64
N LEU A 291 -14.00 18.74 -4.29
CA LEU A 291 -12.71 18.06 -4.09
C LEU A 291 -12.15 18.28 -2.68
N LEU A 292 -12.26 19.49 -2.13
CA LEU A 292 -11.82 19.74 -0.75
C LEU A 292 -12.74 19.08 0.28
N GLU A 293 -14.07 19.23 0.14
CA GLU A 293 -15.05 18.76 1.13
C GLU A 293 -15.29 17.25 1.08
N LYS A 294 -15.52 16.68 -0.11
CA LYS A 294 -15.84 15.26 -0.27
C LYS A 294 -14.65 14.42 -0.71
N GLY A 295 -13.77 15.01 -1.51
CA GLY A 295 -12.56 14.35 -1.96
C GLY A 295 -11.50 14.25 -0.88
N ASN A 296 -11.60 14.95 0.25
CA ASN A 296 -10.52 15.02 1.24
C ASN A 296 -9.17 15.30 0.54
N CYS A 297 -9.14 16.28 -0.39
CA CYS A 297 -7.95 16.64 -1.18
C CYS A 297 -7.03 17.60 -0.41
N ASN A 298 -5.74 17.62 -0.74
CA ASN A 298 -4.76 18.44 0.01
C ASN A 298 -4.77 19.83 -0.59
N PRO A 299 -5.21 20.88 0.14
CA PRO A 299 -5.23 22.22 -0.42
C PRO A 299 -3.83 22.74 -0.79
N ASN A 300 -2.79 22.12 -0.22
CA ASN A 300 -1.38 22.46 -0.44
C ASN A 300 -0.66 21.46 -1.35
N LEU A 301 -1.40 20.61 -2.08
CA LEU A 301 -0.79 19.68 -3.01
C LEU A 301 0.04 20.45 -4.05
N LEU A 302 1.26 19.98 -4.28
CA LEU A 302 2.18 20.58 -5.25
C LEU A 302 2.17 19.77 -6.55
N ASN A 303 2.27 20.48 -7.68
CA ASN A 303 2.49 19.85 -8.97
C ASN A 303 3.99 19.55 -9.21
N GLY A 304 4.34 19.08 -10.41
CA GLY A 304 5.72 18.77 -10.80
C GLY A 304 6.68 19.98 -10.80
N GLN A 305 6.16 21.20 -10.92
CA GLN A 305 6.89 22.47 -10.83
C GLN A 305 6.83 23.08 -9.43
N LEU A 306 6.42 22.30 -8.42
CA LEU A 306 6.27 22.74 -7.02
C LEU A 306 5.30 23.91 -6.82
N SER A 307 4.39 24.16 -7.77
CA SER A 307 3.30 25.13 -7.63
C SER A 307 2.09 24.48 -6.98
N SER A 308 1.44 25.22 -6.08
CA SER A 308 0.22 24.78 -5.39
C SER A 308 -1.05 25.27 -6.08
N LEU A 309 -2.20 24.71 -5.70
CA LEU A 309 -3.51 25.18 -6.17
C LEU A 309 -3.73 26.68 -5.87
N LEU A 310 -3.22 27.17 -4.73
CA LEU A 310 -3.30 28.58 -4.37
C LEU A 310 -2.49 29.47 -5.33
N HIS A 311 -1.35 29.01 -5.83
CA HIS A 311 -0.57 29.74 -6.85
C HIS A 311 -1.35 29.87 -8.17
N PHE A 312 -1.99 28.80 -8.62
CA PHE A 312 -2.78 28.83 -9.86
C PHE A 312 -4.02 29.71 -9.71
N ALA A 313 -4.77 29.56 -8.62
CA ALA A 313 -5.94 30.36 -8.34
C ALA A 313 -5.59 31.86 -8.22
N ALA A 314 -4.47 32.18 -7.57
CA ALA A 314 -4.00 33.55 -7.43
C ALA A 314 -3.45 34.13 -8.75
N GLY A 315 -2.60 33.39 -9.46
CA GLY A 315 -2.03 33.82 -10.74
C GLY A 315 -3.06 33.99 -11.86
N GLY A 316 -4.18 33.28 -11.79
CA GLY A 316 -5.34 33.45 -12.66
C GLY A 316 -6.37 34.47 -12.14
N GLY A 317 -6.15 35.11 -10.99
CA GLY A 317 -7.10 36.06 -10.40
C GLY A 317 -8.49 35.48 -10.13
N HIS A 318 -8.57 34.22 -9.71
CA HIS A 318 -9.82 33.53 -9.39
C HIS A 318 -10.19 33.74 -7.93
N SER A 319 -10.70 34.93 -7.62
CA SER A 319 -10.97 35.41 -6.25
C SER A 319 -11.80 34.43 -5.40
N GLU A 320 -12.87 33.85 -5.96
CA GLU A 320 -13.75 32.88 -5.29
C GLU A 320 -13.03 31.58 -4.91
N ILE A 321 -12.17 31.04 -5.79
CA ILE A 321 -11.38 29.84 -5.50
C ILE A 321 -10.33 30.16 -4.41
N VAL A 322 -9.69 31.33 -4.50
CA VAL A 322 -8.74 31.79 -3.48
C VAL A 322 -9.43 31.93 -2.12
N GLN A 323 -10.63 32.52 -2.08
CA GLN A 323 -11.42 32.65 -0.85
C GLN A 323 -11.73 31.26 -0.25
N LEU A 324 -12.16 30.31 -1.08
CA LEU A 324 -12.47 28.94 -0.67
C LEU A 324 -11.24 28.21 -0.10
N LEU A 325 -10.08 28.35 -0.75
CA LEU A 325 -8.82 27.77 -0.25
C LEU A 325 -8.39 28.39 1.07
N LEU A 326 -8.46 29.72 1.20
CA LEU A 326 -8.07 30.45 2.41
C LEU A 326 -9.01 30.21 3.60
N GLN A 327 -10.23 29.70 3.36
CA GLN A 327 -11.15 29.25 4.38
C GLN A 327 -10.87 27.81 4.85
N HIS A 328 -10.09 27.03 4.11
CA HIS A 328 -9.78 25.65 4.46
C HIS A 328 -8.79 25.60 5.63
N PRO A 329 -9.05 24.84 6.71
CA PRO A 329 -8.21 24.88 7.93
C PRO A 329 -6.77 24.40 7.69
N GLU A 330 -6.58 23.49 6.73
CA GLU A 330 -5.24 22.96 6.43
C GLU A 330 -4.39 23.83 5.50
N ILE A 331 -4.90 24.96 5.00
CA ILE A 331 -4.21 25.78 3.98
C ILE A 331 -2.89 26.37 4.48
N ASP A 332 -1.86 26.28 3.64
CA ASP A 332 -0.59 26.97 3.79
C ASP A 332 -0.64 28.26 2.97
N ARG A 333 -0.98 29.37 3.65
CA ARG A 333 -1.08 30.69 3.00
C ARG A 333 0.29 31.30 2.64
N HIS A 334 1.37 30.75 3.19
CA HIS A 334 2.76 31.18 2.97
C HIS A 334 3.52 30.20 2.06
N ILE A 335 2.78 29.40 1.29
CA ILE A 335 3.35 28.43 0.36
C ILE A 335 4.16 29.15 -0.73
N GLU A 336 5.28 28.54 -1.14
CA GLU A 336 6.17 29.08 -2.17
C GLU A 336 6.28 28.10 -3.33
N ASP A 337 6.38 28.61 -4.55
CA ASP A 337 6.65 27.82 -5.76
C ASP A 337 8.15 27.48 -5.90
N GLN A 338 8.53 26.80 -6.99
CA GLN A 338 9.92 26.46 -7.30
C GLN A 338 10.85 27.68 -7.39
N GLN A 339 10.33 28.85 -7.76
CA GLN A 339 11.07 30.11 -7.88
C GLN A 339 11.02 30.94 -6.59
N LYS A 340 10.55 30.36 -5.48
CA LYS A 340 10.37 31.06 -4.19
C LYS A 340 9.37 32.20 -4.25
N ARG A 341 8.43 32.16 -5.19
CA ARG A 341 7.35 33.14 -5.30
C ARG A 341 6.16 32.70 -4.47
N SER A 342 5.53 33.65 -3.81
CA SER A 342 4.25 33.48 -3.11
C SER A 342 3.06 33.60 -4.08
N PRO A 343 1.88 33.07 -3.73
CA PRO A 343 0.67 33.29 -4.52
C PRO A 343 0.35 34.76 -4.76
N LEU A 344 0.68 35.63 -3.79
CA LEU A 344 0.50 37.08 -3.90
C LEU A 344 1.39 37.67 -5.02
N GLN A 345 2.67 37.31 -5.04
CA GLN A 345 3.60 37.78 -6.08
C GLN A 345 3.16 37.33 -7.47
N ILE A 346 2.74 36.07 -7.64
CA ILE A 346 2.26 35.57 -8.95
C ILE A 346 0.98 36.32 -9.38
N CYS A 347 0.08 36.62 -8.43
CA CYS A 347 -1.12 37.41 -8.71
C CYS A 347 -0.79 38.82 -9.22
N GLU A 348 0.16 39.51 -8.57
CA GLU A 348 0.58 40.87 -8.92
C GLU A 348 1.42 40.93 -10.22
N GLU A 349 2.18 39.88 -10.52
CA GLU A 349 2.94 39.74 -11.77
C GLU A 349 2.01 39.54 -12.98
N ASN A 350 1.05 38.61 -12.86
CA ASN A 350 0.20 38.21 -13.98
C ASN A 350 -0.96 39.18 -14.26
N LYS A 351 -1.53 39.77 -13.21
CA LYS A 351 -2.67 40.72 -13.28
C LYS A 351 -3.85 40.25 -14.13
N GLN A 352 -4.24 38.99 -13.99
CA GLN A 352 -5.35 38.38 -14.73
C GLN A 352 -6.68 38.49 -13.98
N ASN A 353 -7.81 38.56 -14.70
CA ASN A 353 -9.17 38.52 -14.13
C ASN A 353 -9.35 39.45 -12.90
N GLU A 354 -9.85 38.92 -11.79
CA GLU A 354 -10.15 39.65 -10.54
C GLU A 354 -8.91 39.72 -9.62
N TRP A 355 -7.75 40.04 -10.18
CA TRP A 355 -6.48 40.05 -9.45
C TRP A 355 -6.47 41.06 -8.29
N GLU A 356 -7.08 42.24 -8.44
CA GLU A 356 -7.13 43.24 -7.36
C GLU A 356 -7.88 42.73 -6.12
N GLU A 357 -9.00 42.04 -6.34
CA GLU A 357 -9.77 41.42 -5.26
C GLU A 357 -9.00 40.24 -4.65
N THR A 358 -8.32 39.47 -5.49
CA THR A 358 -7.46 38.35 -5.07
C THR A 358 -6.30 38.82 -4.19
N VAL A 359 -5.65 39.92 -4.55
CA VAL A 359 -4.60 40.58 -3.75
C VAL A 359 -5.15 40.99 -2.38
N LYS A 360 -6.33 41.64 -2.33
CA LYS A 360 -6.98 42.00 -1.06
C LYS A 360 -7.25 40.78 -0.19
N LEU A 361 -7.79 39.69 -0.76
CA LEU A 361 -8.06 38.45 -0.03
C LEU A 361 -6.79 37.83 0.56
N LEU A 362 -5.71 37.77 -0.22
CA LEU A 362 -4.41 37.22 0.23
C LEU A 362 -3.78 38.10 1.33
N GLN A 363 -3.81 39.42 1.17
CA GLN A 363 -3.31 40.35 2.19
C GLN A 363 -4.12 40.30 3.48
N GLN A 364 -5.46 40.25 3.39
CA GLN A 364 -6.33 40.09 4.56
C GLN A 364 -6.09 38.74 5.26
N ALA A 365 -5.86 37.67 4.49
CA ALA A 365 -5.57 36.36 5.06
C ALA A 365 -4.26 36.34 5.85
N ASN A 366 -3.25 37.16 5.51
CA ASN A 366 -2.03 37.23 6.32
C ASN A 366 -2.27 37.72 7.76
N ASN A 367 -3.34 38.48 7.99
CA ASN A 367 -3.69 38.98 9.32
C ASN A 367 -4.60 38.02 10.10
N LYS A 368 -5.10 36.94 9.48
CA LYS A 368 -5.94 35.96 10.18
C LYS A 368 -5.09 35.14 11.17
N PRO A 369 -5.66 34.72 12.33
CA PRO A 369 -4.96 33.80 13.22
C PRO A 369 -4.61 32.49 12.50
N TYR A 370 -3.56 31.83 12.97
CA TYR A 370 -3.19 30.50 12.51
C TYR A 370 -4.07 29.43 13.15
N GLU A 371 -4.36 28.38 12.39
CA GLU A 371 -4.95 27.17 12.93
C GLU A 371 -4.03 26.53 13.97
N LYS A 372 -4.62 25.76 14.88
CA LYS A 372 -3.89 25.16 16.01
C LYS A 372 -4.06 23.65 16.05
N VAL A 373 -2.98 22.94 16.36
CA VAL A 373 -2.99 21.50 16.62
C VAL A 373 -2.70 21.21 18.09
N ARG A 374 -3.35 20.21 18.66
CA ARG A 374 -3.07 19.74 20.02
C ARG A 374 -1.92 18.74 20.01
N ILE A 375 -0.89 19.02 20.80
CA ILE A 375 0.23 18.12 21.07
C ILE A 375 0.08 17.59 22.49
N TYR A 376 -0.26 16.32 22.60
CA TYR A 376 -0.55 15.63 23.86
C TYR A 376 0.73 15.15 24.56
N ARG A 377 0.62 14.92 25.86
CA ARG A 377 1.59 14.19 26.68
C ARG A 377 0.93 12.92 27.22
N MET A 378 1.74 12.01 27.76
CA MET A 378 1.26 10.70 28.22
C MET A 378 0.36 10.75 29.47
N ASP A 379 0.32 11.88 30.17
CA ASP A 379 -0.61 12.18 31.26
C ASP A 379 -2.00 12.65 30.79
N GLY A 380 -2.19 12.81 29.47
CA GLY A 380 -3.42 13.29 28.85
C GLY A 380 -3.51 14.82 28.71
N SER A 381 -2.55 15.57 29.28
CA SER A 381 -2.45 17.01 29.05
C SER A 381 -2.04 17.30 27.60
N TYR A 382 -2.33 18.52 27.11
CA TYR A 382 -1.89 18.94 25.79
C TYR A 382 -1.53 20.41 25.73
N ARG A 383 -0.72 20.78 24.73
CA ARG A 383 -0.46 22.16 24.33
C ARG A 383 -1.00 22.39 22.92
N SER A 384 -1.71 23.49 22.71
CA SER A 384 -2.09 23.93 21.37
C SER A 384 -0.93 24.69 20.72
N VAL A 385 -0.51 24.26 19.53
CA VAL A 385 0.58 24.85 18.75
C VAL A 385 0.03 25.41 17.45
N GLU A 386 0.48 26.61 17.08
CA GLU A 386 0.08 27.30 15.84
C GLU A 386 0.75 26.69 14.61
N LEU A 387 -0.05 26.47 13.57
CA LEU A 387 0.35 25.90 12.29
C LEU A 387 0.63 27.01 11.28
N LYS A 388 1.86 27.54 11.30
CA LYS A 388 2.26 28.64 10.41
C LYS A 388 2.09 28.30 8.92
N HIS A 389 2.23 27.02 8.58
CA HIS A 389 2.15 26.51 7.20
C HIS A 389 1.00 25.50 7.03
N GLY A 390 -0.10 25.63 7.79
CA GLY A 390 -1.22 24.68 7.71
C GLY A 390 -0.75 23.23 7.87
N ASN A 391 -1.22 22.32 7.00
CA ASN A 391 -0.77 20.92 7.01
C ASN A 391 0.67 20.69 6.49
N ASN A 392 1.34 21.71 5.93
CA ASN A 392 2.76 21.67 5.57
C ASN A 392 3.69 21.91 6.76
N THR A 393 3.15 22.33 7.92
CA THR A 393 3.95 22.59 9.12
C THR A 393 4.73 21.33 9.53
N SER A 394 6.05 21.47 9.66
CA SER A 394 6.95 20.35 9.97
C SER A 394 6.99 20.04 11.47
N VAL A 395 7.50 18.86 11.84
CA VAL A 395 7.79 18.51 13.24
C VAL A 395 8.71 19.55 13.89
N GLN A 396 9.75 19.99 13.20
CA GLN A 396 10.66 21.00 13.73
C GLN A 396 9.95 22.32 14.05
N GLN A 397 9.10 22.80 13.13
CA GLN A 397 8.33 24.03 13.35
C GLN A 397 7.32 23.89 14.50
N ILE A 398 6.71 22.70 14.65
CA ILE A 398 5.86 22.39 15.81
C ILE A 398 6.68 22.44 17.11
N MET A 399 7.86 21.83 17.14
CA MET A 399 8.74 21.83 18.32
C MET A 399 9.17 23.25 18.71
N GLU A 400 9.47 24.13 17.75
CA GLU A 400 9.73 25.55 18.00
C GLU A 400 8.51 26.26 18.61
N GLY A 401 7.30 25.89 18.18
CA GLY A 401 6.03 26.40 18.71
C GLY A 401 5.65 25.86 20.11
N MET A 402 6.32 24.83 20.62
CA MET A 402 6.02 24.24 21.94
C MET A 402 6.46 25.11 23.13
N ARG A 403 7.23 26.18 22.89
CA ARG A 403 7.80 27.08 23.93
C ARG A 403 8.62 26.34 24.99
N LEU A 404 9.34 25.30 24.57
CA LEU A 404 10.30 24.58 25.40
C LEU A 404 11.68 25.24 25.26
N SER A 405 12.50 25.25 26.32
CA SER A 405 13.90 25.68 26.22
C SER A 405 14.68 24.75 25.27
N LYS A 406 15.80 25.23 24.70
CA LYS A 406 16.65 24.38 23.85
C LYS A 406 17.14 23.14 24.60
N ASP A 407 17.43 23.29 25.89
CA ASP A 407 17.90 22.20 26.75
C ASP A 407 16.81 21.14 27.00
N THR A 408 15.54 21.52 27.07
CA THR A 408 14.41 20.58 27.17
C THR A 408 14.12 19.93 25.81
N GLN A 409 14.16 20.69 24.71
CA GLN A 409 13.77 20.21 23.38
C GLN A 409 14.60 19.02 22.88
N GLN A 410 15.88 18.95 23.20
CA GLN A 410 16.78 17.89 22.72
C GLN A 410 16.40 16.46 23.20
N TYR A 411 15.58 16.33 24.24
CA TYR A 411 15.18 15.03 24.79
C TYR A 411 13.90 14.47 24.18
N PHE A 412 13.13 15.30 23.47
CA PHE A 412 11.78 14.98 23.03
C PHE A 412 11.58 15.26 21.55
N THR A 413 10.59 14.60 20.96
CA THR A 413 10.14 14.90 19.62
C THR A 413 8.66 14.57 19.46
N ILE A 414 8.12 14.85 18.27
CA ILE A 414 6.72 14.57 17.96
C ILE A 414 6.56 13.13 17.49
N TRP A 415 5.58 12.46 18.08
CA TRP A 415 5.12 11.14 17.70
C TRP A 415 3.68 11.23 17.20
N ILE A 416 3.32 10.36 16.28
CA ILE A 416 1.92 10.09 15.92
C ILE A 416 1.53 8.75 16.54
N CYS A 417 0.47 8.76 17.33
CA CYS A 417 0.07 7.61 18.14
C CYS A 417 -1.44 7.40 18.03
N SER A 418 -1.83 6.17 17.73
CA SER A 418 -3.18 5.64 18.00
C SER A 418 -3.11 4.67 19.18
N GLU A 419 -4.19 3.92 19.43
CA GLU A 419 -4.23 2.96 20.53
C GLU A 419 -3.15 1.87 20.39
N ASN A 420 -2.95 1.35 19.17
CA ASN A 420 -2.11 0.18 18.94
C ASN A 420 -0.90 0.43 18.02
N LEU A 421 -0.74 1.64 17.46
CA LEU A 421 0.40 2.01 16.61
C LEU A 421 1.00 3.36 17.04
N ASN A 422 2.30 3.37 17.36
CA ASN A 422 3.02 4.55 17.83
C ASN A 422 4.28 4.75 16.99
N LEU A 423 4.40 5.88 16.30
CA LEU A 423 5.49 6.16 15.38
C LEU A 423 6.17 7.48 15.71
N GLN A 424 7.49 7.46 15.92
CA GLN A 424 8.29 8.66 16.03
C GLN A 424 8.42 9.33 14.65
N LEU A 425 8.07 10.60 14.55
CA LEU A 425 8.21 11.36 13.33
C LEU A 425 9.62 11.96 13.22
N LYS A 426 10.06 12.23 11.98
CA LYS A 426 11.32 12.91 11.72
C LYS A 426 11.12 14.43 11.72
N PRO A 427 12.16 15.24 11.99
CA PRO A 427 12.03 16.71 12.05
C PRO A 427 11.41 17.35 10.82
N TYR A 428 11.64 16.77 9.64
CA TYR A 428 11.14 17.25 8.35
C TYR A 428 9.79 16.65 7.93
N HIS A 429 9.24 15.70 8.69
CA HIS A 429 7.90 15.16 8.41
C HIS A 429 6.83 16.23 8.70
N LYS A 430 5.69 16.09 8.03
CA LYS A 430 4.51 16.97 8.14
C LYS A 430 3.40 16.22 8.89
N PRO A 431 3.24 16.41 10.22
CA PRO A 431 2.40 15.52 11.02
C PRO A 431 0.93 15.49 10.61
N LEU A 432 0.38 16.62 10.18
CA LEU A 432 -1.01 16.69 9.71
C LEU A 432 -1.24 15.88 8.43
N GLN A 433 -0.25 15.81 7.54
CA GLN A 433 -0.36 14.94 6.36
C GLN A 433 -0.38 13.47 6.78
N HIS A 434 0.41 13.07 7.78
CA HIS A 434 0.36 11.72 8.33
C HIS A 434 -0.96 11.41 9.04
N LEU A 435 -1.56 12.37 9.76
CA LEU A 435 -2.90 12.22 10.34
C LEU A 435 -3.95 11.93 9.26
N ARG A 436 -3.83 12.62 8.12
CA ARG A 436 -4.79 12.47 7.03
C ARG A 436 -4.71 11.14 6.30
N ILE A 437 -3.50 10.61 6.11
CA ILE A 437 -3.28 9.30 5.50
C ILE A 437 -3.13 8.17 6.54
N TRP A 438 -3.66 8.36 7.74
CA TRP A 438 -3.46 7.41 8.83
C TRP A 438 -4.07 6.03 8.52
N THR A 439 -5.20 6.01 7.82
CA THR A 439 -5.84 4.77 7.34
C THR A 439 -4.89 3.95 6.49
N GLU A 440 -4.17 4.59 5.57
CA GLU A 440 -3.14 3.98 4.74
C GLU A 440 -1.95 3.50 5.58
N ILE A 441 -1.45 4.32 6.49
CA ILE A 441 -0.34 3.96 7.37
C ILE A 441 -0.67 2.70 8.20
N VAL A 442 -1.86 2.64 8.79
CA VAL A 442 -2.32 1.49 9.58
C VAL A 442 -2.44 0.25 8.69
N THR A 443 -2.99 0.39 7.49
CA THR A 443 -3.14 -0.72 6.52
C THR A 443 -1.79 -1.27 6.05
N ASP A 444 -0.84 -0.37 5.78
CA ASP A 444 0.46 -0.71 5.22
C ASP A 444 1.41 -1.27 6.29
N LEU A 445 1.30 -0.83 7.55
CA LEU A 445 2.20 -1.24 8.65
C LEU A 445 1.60 -2.31 9.59
N THR A 446 0.30 -2.56 9.53
CA THR A 446 -0.38 -3.43 10.52
C THR A 446 -1.44 -4.33 9.90
N VAL A 447 -2.06 -5.14 10.75
CA VAL A 447 -3.27 -5.93 10.45
C VAL A 447 -4.47 -5.44 11.27
N LEU A 448 -4.37 -4.23 11.83
CA LEU A 448 -5.41 -3.61 12.63
C LEU A 448 -6.55 -3.11 11.74
N ASP A 449 -7.73 -2.93 12.34
CA ASP A 449 -8.85 -2.24 11.72
C ASP A 449 -8.59 -0.72 11.76
N PRO A 450 -8.35 -0.06 10.60
CA PRO A 450 -8.01 1.36 10.58
C PRO A 450 -9.10 2.26 11.19
N GLN A 451 -10.37 1.82 11.16
CA GLN A 451 -11.49 2.60 11.70
C GLN A 451 -11.50 2.69 13.23
N ARG A 452 -10.75 1.82 13.90
CA ARG A 452 -10.60 1.84 15.37
C ARG A 452 -9.36 2.60 15.83
N GLU A 453 -8.45 2.93 14.90
CA GLU A 453 -7.19 3.57 15.22
C GLU A 453 -7.29 5.08 15.00
N ASN A 454 -7.63 5.82 16.05
CA ASN A 454 -7.70 7.28 16.01
C ASN A 454 -6.34 7.90 16.40
N PRO A 455 -5.61 8.54 15.47
CA PRO A 455 -4.29 9.07 15.75
C PRO A 455 -4.35 10.44 16.42
N GLN A 456 -3.41 10.70 17.32
CA GLN A 456 -3.13 12.01 17.89
C GLN A 456 -1.61 12.26 17.89
N LEU A 457 -1.22 13.54 17.99
CA LEU A 457 0.18 13.93 18.08
C LEU A 457 0.61 14.03 19.54
N PHE A 458 1.77 13.47 19.86
CA PHE A 458 2.32 13.46 21.21
C PHE A 458 3.74 14.02 21.26
N LEU A 459 4.05 14.78 22.30
CA LEU A 459 5.43 15.05 22.72
C LEU A 459 5.89 13.87 23.58
N ARG A 460 6.89 13.13 23.10
CA ARG A 460 7.43 11.95 23.79
C ARG A 460 8.94 11.93 23.74
N ARG A 461 9.56 11.11 24.59
CA ARG A 461 11.00 10.84 24.61
C ARG A 461 11.47 10.47 23.19
N ASP A 462 12.56 11.09 22.74
CA ASP A 462 13.22 10.65 21.51
C ASP A 462 13.83 9.26 21.77
N VAL A 463 13.45 8.26 20.97
CA VAL A 463 13.99 6.88 21.09
C VAL A 463 15.52 6.85 21.00
N ARG A 464 16.12 7.86 20.36
CA ARG A 464 17.57 8.01 20.18
C ARG A 464 18.29 8.66 21.35
N LEU A 465 17.57 9.14 22.38
CA LEU A 465 18.17 9.77 23.54
C LEU A 465 19.06 8.76 24.28
N PRO A 466 20.39 8.97 24.36
CA PRO A 466 21.28 8.08 25.10
C PRO A 466 20.99 8.14 26.60
N LEU A 467 21.08 6.99 27.26
CA LEU A 467 20.72 6.88 28.69
C LEU A 467 21.71 7.62 29.60
N ASP A 468 22.98 7.70 29.22
CA ASP A 468 24.03 8.45 29.92
C ASP A 468 23.80 9.97 29.87
N ILE A 469 23.22 10.48 28.78
CA ILE A 469 22.77 11.86 28.67
C ILE A 469 21.54 12.08 29.55
N GLU A 470 20.56 11.17 29.48
CA GLU A 470 19.33 11.29 30.26
C GLU A 470 19.60 11.28 31.78
N LYS A 471 20.58 10.49 32.24
CA LYS A 471 21.00 10.44 33.65
C LYS A 471 21.45 11.79 34.21
N LYS A 472 21.94 12.68 33.35
CA LYS A 472 22.46 14.02 33.70
C LYS A 472 21.39 15.10 33.70
N ILE A 473 20.14 14.78 33.36
CA ILE A 473 19.06 15.77 33.30
C ILE A 473 18.68 16.22 34.72
N GLU A 474 18.63 17.53 34.91
CA GLU A 474 18.23 18.18 36.16
C GLU A 474 17.04 19.15 35.99
N ASP A 475 16.72 19.53 34.74
CA ASP A 475 15.59 20.41 34.42
C ASP A 475 14.25 19.80 34.89
N PRO A 476 13.51 20.46 35.79
CA PRO A 476 12.27 19.94 36.35
C PRO A 476 11.20 19.59 35.31
N LEU A 477 11.09 20.39 34.23
CA LEU A 477 10.11 20.13 33.17
C LEU A 477 10.47 18.89 32.36
N SER A 478 11.74 18.72 32.00
CA SER A 478 12.23 17.51 31.32
C SER A 478 12.02 16.27 32.17
N ILE A 479 12.33 16.34 33.47
CA ILE A 479 12.11 15.25 34.42
C ILE A 479 10.62 14.89 34.48
N LEU A 480 9.73 15.89 34.59
CA LEU A 480 8.29 15.67 34.64
C LEU A 480 7.77 14.96 33.38
N ILE A 481 8.19 15.40 32.19
CA ILE A 481 7.73 14.80 30.92
C ILE A 481 8.21 13.34 30.80
N LEU A 482 9.48 13.07 31.12
CA LEU A 482 10.04 11.71 31.14
C LEU A 482 9.33 10.83 32.17
N PHE A 483 9.08 11.37 33.36
CA PHE A 483 8.37 10.69 34.44
C PHE A 483 6.96 10.27 34.02
N ASP A 484 6.19 11.17 33.39
CA ASP A 484 4.83 10.86 32.96
C ASP A 484 4.80 9.74 31.92
N GLU A 485 5.74 9.74 30.98
CA GLU A 485 5.87 8.65 30.01
C GLU A 485 6.31 7.34 30.66
N ALA A 486 7.28 7.38 31.57
CA ALA A 486 7.73 6.19 32.32
C ALA A 486 6.60 5.60 33.18
N ARG A 487 5.82 6.45 33.88
CA ARG A 487 4.64 6.06 34.64
C ARG A 487 3.60 5.43 33.73
N HIS A 488 3.32 6.02 32.56
CA HIS A 488 2.40 5.45 31.59
C HIS A 488 2.85 4.03 31.14
N CYS A 489 4.13 3.87 30.80
CA CYS A 489 4.70 2.57 30.42
C CYS A 489 4.60 1.54 31.55
N LEU A 490 4.85 1.94 32.80
CA LEU A 490 4.68 1.09 33.99
C LEU A 490 3.23 0.61 34.12
N LEU A 491 2.26 1.53 34.14
CA LEU A 491 0.84 1.21 34.36
C LEU A 491 0.26 0.33 33.24
N LYS A 492 0.71 0.53 32.00
CA LYS A 492 0.34 -0.31 30.84
C LYS A 492 1.08 -1.66 30.79
N GLY A 493 2.05 -1.89 31.68
CA GLY A 493 2.79 -3.15 31.80
C GLY A 493 3.94 -3.31 30.79
N PHE A 494 4.43 -2.23 30.20
CA PHE A 494 5.58 -2.27 29.29
C PHE A 494 6.93 -2.34 30.01
N PHE A 495 6.93 -2.24 31.34
CA PHE A 495 8.11 -2.37 32.22
C PHE A 495 8.06 -3.71 32.97
N PRO A 496 8.59 -4.80 32.37
CA PRO A 496 8.66 -6.10 33.02
C PRO A 496 9.72 -6.05 34.12
N SER A 497 9.28 -6.16 35.37
CA SER A 497 10.13 -6.04 36.56
C SER A 497 9.75 -7.07 37.63
N PRO A 498 10.70 -7.48 38.50
CA PRO A 498 10.40 -8.26 39.69
C PRO A 498 9.38 -7.57 40.61
N ASP A 499 8.63 -8.36 41.38
CA ASP A 499 7.60 -7.85 42.30
C ASP A 499 8.18 -6.80 43.28
N SER A 500 9.43 -6.97 43.76
CA SER A 500 10.10 -6.00 44.65
C SER A 500 10.27 -4.63 44.00
N LYS A 501 10.78 -4.58 42.77
CA LYS A 501 10.94 -3.31 42.02
C LYS A 501 9.60 -2.62 41.78
N LEU A 502 8.54 -3.38 41.46
CA LEU A 502 7.20 -2.84 41.27
C LEU A 502 6.62 -2.25 42.56
N ILE A 503 6.89 -2.88 43.71
CA ILE A 503 6.50 -2.37 45.03
C ILE A 503 7.21 -1.04 45.32
N THR A 504 8.52 -0.95 45.07
CA THR A 504 9.28 0.30 45.22
C THR A 504 8.75 1.41 44.32
N LEU A 505 8.52 1.14 43.03
CA LEU A 505 7.93 2.12 42.11
C LEU A 505 6.53 2.57 42.56
N ALA A 506 5.69 1.65 43.02
CA ALA A 506 4.35 1.97 43.52
C ALA A 506 4.40 2.87 44.77
N SER A 507 5.33 2.60 45.69
CA SER A 507 5.51 3.42 46.89
C SER A 507 6.05 4.84 46.59
N LEU A 508 6.94 4.97 45.60
CA LEU A 508 7.38 6.27 45.09
C LEU A 508 6.22 7.03 44.44
N LEU A 509 5.35 6.35 43.67
CA LEU A 509 4.16 6.99 43.11
C LEU A 509 3.19 7.46 44.19
N LEU A 510 3.04 6.73 45.29
CA LEU A 510 2.25 7.22 46.42
C LEU A 510 2.85 8.49 47.03
N GLN A 511 4.16 8.54 47.22
CA GLN A 511 4.85 9.74 47.71
C GLN A 511 4.69 10.93 46.75
N ILE A 512 4.73 10.68 45.43
CA ILE A 512 4.56 11.72 44.40
C ILE A 512 3.11 12.23 44.34
N ILE A 513 2.12 11.33 44.41
CA ILE A 513 0.70 11.68 44.20
C ILE A 513 0.05 12.21 45.48
N TYR A 514 0.36 11.60 46.63
CA TYR A 514 -0.33 11.87 47.91
C TYR A 514 0.55 12.60 48.93
N GLY A 515 1.82 12.85 48.62
CA GLY A 515 2.76 13.49 49.55
C GLY A 515 3.19 12.54 50.67
N ASN A 516 3.46 13.08 51.86
CA ASN A 516 3.95 12.29 53.00
C ASN A 516 2.89 11.33 53.57
N TYR A 517 3.34 10.18 54.03
CA TYR A 517 2.52 9.18 54.68
C TYR A 517 1.92 9.72 55.98
N GLU A 518 0.60 9.58 56.13
CA GLU A 518 -0.12 9.89 57.36
C GLU A 518 -0.90 8.65 57.83
N SER A 519 -0.67 8.19 59.06
CA SER A 519 -1.30 6.99 59.61
C SER A 519 -2.83 7.05 59.65
N LYS A 520 -3.41 8.26 59.77
CA LYS A 520 -4.86 8.48 59.76
C LYS A 520 -5.47 8.29 58.37
N LYS A 521 -4.74 8.66 57.31
CA LYS A 521 -5.22 8.63 55.91
C LYS A 521 -4.87 7.31 55.23
N HIS A 522 -3.64 6.83 55.41
CA HIS A 522 -3.06 5.73 54.65
C HIS A 522 -3.00 4.43 55.47
N LYS A 523 -4.15 4.02 56.01
CA LYS A 523 -4.33 2.77 56.79
C LYS A 523 -4.83 1.62 55.91
N GLN A 524 -5.00 0.44 56.53
CA GLN A 524 -5.56 -0.74 55.87
C GLN A 524 -6.94 -0.42 55.26
N GLY A 525 -7.10 -0.65 53.95
CA GLY A 525 -8.26 -0.24 53.15
C GLY A 525 -8.03 0.95 52.22
N PHE A 526 -6.96 1.75 52.41
CA PHE A 526 -6.61 2.86 51.51
C PHE A 526 -6.23 2.36 50.10
N LEU A 527 -5.40 1.31 50.00
CA LEU A 527 -5.02 0.71 48.72
C LEU A 527 -6.10 -0.26 48.21
N ASN A 528 -7.24 0.30 47.81
CA ASN A 528 -8.29 -0.43 47.09
C ASN A 528 -7.93 -0.64 45.60
N GLU A 529 -8.80 -1.30 44.83
CA GLU A 529 -8.54 -1.57 43.40
C GLU A 529 -8.34 -0.28 42.58
N GLU A 530 -9.06 0.79 42.88
CA GLU A 530 -8.97 2.07 42.17
C GLU A 530 -7.62 2.75 42.42
N ASN A 531 -7.21 2.86 43.69
CA ASN A 531 -5.90 3.42 44.04
C ASN A 531 -4.75 2.55 43.52
N LEU A 532 -4.91 1.23 43.48
CA LEU A 532 -3.88 0.34 42.91
C LEU A 532 -3.72 0.55 41.39
N LYS A 533 -4.81 0.80 40.64
CA LYS A 533 -4.74 1.05 39.19
C LYS A 533 -3.86 2.24 38.81
N SER A 534 -3.66 3.21 39.70
CA SER A 534 -2.83 4.39 39.45
C SER A 534 -1.35 4.22 39.81
N ILE A 535 -0.97 3.13 40.49
CA ILE A 535 0.40 2.92 41.00
C ILE A 535 1.05 1.59 40.61
N VAL A 536 0.30 0.58 40.15
CA VAL A 536 0.85 -0.71 39.69
C VAL A 536 0.42 -1.05 38.25
N PRO A 537 1.16 -1.92 37.54
CA PRO A 537 0.76 -2.39 36.21
C PRO A 537 -0.65 -3.00 36.22
N ILE A 538 -1.47 -2.66 35.23
CA ILE A 538 -2.87 -3.12 35.13
C ILE A 538 -2.99 -4.65 35.14
N SER A 539 -2.00 -5.36 34.58
CA SER A 539 -1.94 -6.82 34.54
C SER A 539 -1.72 -7.46 35.92
N LYS A 540 -1.28 -6.68 36.93
CA LYS A 540 -1.01 -7.15 38.29
C LYS A 540 -2.11 -6.76 39.29
N VAL A 541 -2.95 -5.79 38.96
CA VAL A 541 -4.01 -5.26 39.86
C VAL A 541 -4.88 -6.39 40.43
N LYS A 542 -5.47 -7.21 39.54
CA LYS A 542 -6.38 -8.29 39.95
C LYS A 542 -5.66 -9.54 40.45
N SER A 543 -4.43 -9.79 40.03
CA SER A 543 -3.74 -11.07 40.27
C SER A 543 -2.80 -11.06 41.48
N LYS A 544 -2.01 -10.00 41.67
CA LYS A 544 -0.92 -9.97 42.66
C LYS A 544 -0.95 -8.75 43.58
N ALA A 545 -1.43 -7.60 43.10
CA ALA A 545 -1.25 -6.32 43.78
C ALA A 545 -1.90 -6.24 45.16
N HIS A 546 -3.02 -6.93 45.37
CA HIS A 546 -3.69 -7.00 46.68
C HIS A 546 -2.77 -7.59 47.78
N HIS A 547 -1.91 -8.56 47.43
CA HIS A 547 -0.91 -9.12 48.34
C HIS A 547 0.29 -8.21 48.60
N TRP A 548 0.45 -7.13 47.82
CA TRP A 548 1.58 -6.20 47.94
C TRP A 548 1.27 -5.00 48.83
N THR A 549 -0.01 -4.75 49.14
CA THR A 549 -0.50 -3.54 49.82
C THR A 549 0.27 -3.20 51.10
N SER A 550 0.49 -4.18 52.00
CA SER A 550 1.26 -3.97 53.23
C SER A 550 2.72 -3.59 52.97
N LYS A 551 3.36 -4.20 51.96
CA LYS A 551 4.76 -3.89 51.59
C LYS A 551 4.87 -2.51 50.95
N ILE A 552 3.94 -2.15 50.07
CA ILE A 552 3.86 -0.82 49.45
C ILE A 552 3.70 0.26 50.53
N LEU A 553 2.78 0.08 51.48
CA LEU A 553 2.57 1.03 52.57
C LEU A 553 3.78 1.13 53.51
N HIS A 554 4.48 0.02 53.74
CA HIS A 554 5.71 0.02 54.53
C HIS A 554 6.82 0.84 53.86
N GLU A 555 7.11 0.58 52.58
CA GLU A 555 8.11 1.36 51.83
C GLU A 555 7.70 2.83 51.69
N TYR A 556 6.42 3.11 51.46
CA TYR A 556 5.90 4.48 51.39
C TYR A 556 6.13 5.23 52.72
N LYS A 557 5.83 4.61 53.86
CA LYS A 557 6.11 5.17 55.19
C LYS A 557 7.60 5.42 55.39
N CYS A 558 8.47 4.49 54.99
CA CYS A 558 9.92 4.66 55.05
C CYS A 558 10.39 5.86 54.21
N PHE A 559 9.89 6.02 52.99
CA PHE A 559 10.22 7.17 52.14
C PHE A 559 9.80 8.50 52.75
N SER A 560 8.63 8.57 53.38
CA SER A 560 8.15 9.81 54.01
C SER A 560 8.96 10.19 55.25
N MET A 561 9.41 9.21 56.03
CA MET A 561 10.18 9.44 57.27
C MET A 561 11.68 9.61 57.05
N SER A 562 12.22 9.19 55.89
CA SER A 562 13.64 9.31 55.58
C SER A 562 14.04 10.77 55.33
N GLU A 563 14.90 11.32 56.19
CA GLU A 563 15.46 12.67 56.05
C GLU A 563 16.41 12.80 54.84
N GLY A 564 17.08 11.71 54.46
CA GLY A 564 18.00 11.69 53.31
C GLY A 564 17.33 11.65 51.92
N VAL A 565 15.99 11.55 51.86
CA VAL A 565 15.24 11.55 50.59
C VAL A 565 14.59 12.91 50.41
N SER A 566 15.06 13.66 49.41
CA SER A 566 14.48 14.97 49.07
C SER A 566 12.98 14.85 48.80
N LYS A 567 12.22 15.81 49.32
CA LYS A 567 10.76 15.89 49.15
C LYS A 567 10.34 16.80 48.00
N GLU A 568 11.29 17.38 47.28
CA GLU A 568 10.97 18.17 46.09
C GLU A 568 10.44 17.26 44.97
N MET A 569 9.41 17.73 44.27
CA MET A 569 8.67 16.92 43.29
C MET A 569 9.58 16.34 42.21
N HIS A 570 10.44 17.17 41.61
CA HIS A 570 11.31 16.74 40.52
C HIS A 570 12.43 15.78 41.01
N HIS A 571 12.87 15.87 42.26
CA HIS A 571 13.79 14.87 42.84
C HIS A 571 13.12 13.50 43.01
N LEU A 572 11.86 13.46 43.49
CA LEU A 572 11.09 12.21 43.61
C LEU A 572 10.81 11.59 42.23
N GLN A 573 10.45 12.42 41.24
CA GLN A 573 10.25 11.99 39.86
C GLN A 573 11.55 11.45 39.24
N ARG A 574 12.70 12.11 39.49
CA ARG A 574 14.02 11.62 39.06
C ARG A 574 14.38 10.30 39.75
N LEU A 575 14.06 10.14 41.03
CA LEU A 575 14.25 8.87 41.76
C LEU A 575 13.39 7.73 41.18
N PHE A 576 12.16 8.04 40.75
CA PHE A 576 11.32 7.09 40.02
C PHE A 576 11.97 6.69 38.68
N LEU A 577 12.46 7.66 37.90
CA LEU A 577 13.19 7.41 36.64
C LEU A 577 14.46 6.57 36.86
N GLN A 578 15.23 6.85 37.92
CA GLN A 578 16.40 6.06 38.31
C GLN A 578 16.07 4.59 38.51
N ASN A 579 14.93 4.30 39.13
CA ASN A 579 14.43 2.94 39.31
C ASN A 579 13.90 2.29 38.03
N CYS A 580 13.65 3.07 36.98
CA CYS A 580 13.21 2.60 35.67
C CYS A 580 14.36 2.39 34.68
N TRP A 581 15.47 3.11 34.84
CA TRP A 581 16.58 3.10 33.87
C TRP A 581 17.27 1.74 33.69
N ASP A 582 17.22 0.84 34.67
CA ASP A 582 17.76 -0.52 34.56
C ASP A 582 16.79 -1.50 33.89
N ILE A 583 15.49 -1.17 33.82
CA ILE A 583 14.47 -2.01 33.19
C ILE A 583 14.81 -2.21 31.69
N PRO A 584 14.82 -3.45 31.17
CA PRO A 584 15.30 -3.72 29.81
C PRO A 584 14.61 -2.90 28.74
N THR A 585 13.30 -2.73 28.83
CA THR A 585 12.46 -2.04 27.82
C THR A 585 12.32 -0.53 28.05
N TYR A 586 13.10 0.06 28.96
CA TYR A 586 13.05 1.50 29.21
C TYR A 586 13.35 2.30 27.94
N GLY A 587 12.53 3.30 27.62
CA GLY A 587 12.72 4.16 26.45
C GLY A 587 12.54 3.47 25.10
N ALA A 588 11.89 2.29 25.05
CA ALA A 588 11.70 1.54 23.81
C ALA A 588 10.55 2.06 22.94
N ALA A 589 10.81 2.12 21.63
CA ALA A 589 9.76 2.12 20.62
C ALA A 589 9.22 0.70 20.50
N PHE A 590 7.90 0.52 20.66
CA PHE A 590 7.25 -0.77 20.57
C PHE A 590 6.54 -0.95 19.23
N PHE A 591 6.83 -2.08 18.59
CA PHE A 591 6.20 -2.56 17.37
C PHE A 591 5.43 -3.85 17.64
N THR A 592 4.57 -4.26 16.72
CA THR A 592 3.78 -5.49 16.83
C THR A 592 4.28 -6.57 15.88
N GLY A 593 4.28 -7.83 16.31
CA GLY A 593 4.72 -8.95 15.47
C GLY A 593 4.28 -10.32 15.98
N GLN A 594 4.69 -11.35 15.26
CA GLN A 594 4.39 -12.75 15.56
C GLN A 594 5.66 -13.62 15.45
N VAL A 595 5.80 -14.57 16.37
CA VAL A 595 6.86 -15.58 16.38
C VAL A 595 6.23 -16.97 16.38
N PHE A 596 6.78 -17.88 15.57
CA PHE A 596 6.32 -19.26 15.48
C PHE A 596 7.25 -20.18 16.27
N THR A 597 6.71 -20.99 17.18
CA THR A 597 7.52 -21.96 17.94
C THR A 597 7.69 -23.27 17.18
N LYS A 598 8.87 -23.90 17.33
CA LYS A 598 9.19 -25.22 16.75
C LYS A 598 8.66 -26.40 17.59
N ALA A 599 7.50 -26.25 18.23
CA ALA A 599 7.08 -27.18 19.29
C ALA A 599 6.60 -28.56 18.79
N SER A 600 6.28 -28.75 17.49
CA SER A 600 6.03 -30.08 16.89
C SER A 600 5.96 -30.04 15.36
N SER A 601 6.17 -31.18 14.69
CA SER A 601 6.13 -31.38 13.23
C SER A 601 4.76 -31.17 12.58
N SER A 602 3.68 -30.96 13.36
CA SER A 602 2.32 -30.83 12.84
C SER A 602 1.55 -29.57 13.21
N ASN A 603 2.07 -28.67 14.08
CA ASN A 603 1.43 -27.36 14.36
C ASN A 603 2.41 -26.36 15.00
N HIS A 604 2.71 -25.26 14.31
CA HIS A 604 3.46 -24.13 14.87
C HIS A 604 2.53 -23.28 15.74
N LYS A 605 2.82 -23.14 17.05
CA LYS A 605 2.07 -22.21 17.90
C LYS A 605 2.50 -20.78 17.58
N VAL A 606 1.54 -19.93 17.22
CA VAL A 606 1.77 -18.50 16.98
C VAL A 606 1.78 -17.76 18.31
N ILE A 607 2.87 -17.08 18.60
CA ILE A 607 3.00 -16.18 19.76
C ILE A 607 2.99 -14.75 19.25
N ARG A 608 1.97 -13.97 19.66
CA ARG A 608 1.92 -12.53 19.39
C ARG A 608 2.86 -11.81 20.35
N VAL A 609 3.70 -10.94 19.80
CA VAL A 609 4.74 -10.24 20.56
C VAL A 609 4.70 -8.74 20.30
N PHE A 610 5.02 -7.98 21.34
CA PHE A 610 5.58 -6.66 21.20
C PHE A 610 7.09 -6.79 20.96
N VAL A 611 7.59 -6.03 20.00
CA VAL A 611 9.01 -5.89 19.68
C VAL A 611 9.44 -4.51 20.17
N GLY A 612 10.14 -4.45 21.30
CA GLY A 612 10.71 -3.22 21.84
C GLY A 612 12.12 -3.00 21.31
N VAL A 613 12.41 -1.81 20.80
CA VAL A 613 13.76 -1.39 20.39
C VAL A 613 14.11 -0.08 21.08
N ASN A 614 15.24 -0.06 21.80
CA ASN A 614 15.77 1.12 22.48
C ASN A 614 17.30 1.21 22.34
N THR A 615 17.92 2.10 23.11
CA THR A 615 19.38 2.28 23.16
C THR A 615 20.13 1.13 23.82
N LYS A 616 19.44 0.17 24.47
CA LYS A 616 20.05 -1.05 25.03
C LYS A 616 20.07 -2.20 24.03
N GLY A 617 19.02 -2.36 23.22
CA GLY A 617 18.93 -3.42 22.22
C GLY A 617 17.51 -3.76 21.79
N LEU A 618 17.28 -5.06 21.60
CA LEU A 618 16.02 -5.65 21.13
C LEU A 618 15.36 -6.46 22.25
N HIS A 619 14.06 -6.27 22.44
CA HIS A 619 13.28 -6.95 23.47
C HIS A 619 12.00 -7.54 22.88
N LEU A 620 11.73 -8.82 23.11
CA LEU A 620 10.46 -9.45 22.78
C LEU A 620 9.64 -9.65 24.03
N MET A 621 8.40 -9.17 24.01
CA MET A 621 7.46 -9.28 25.11
C MET A 621 6.17 -9.90 24.61
N ASN A 622 5.60 -10.85 25.34
CA ASN A 622 4.32 -11.44 24.98
C ASN A 622 3.21 -10.36 24.97
N MET A 623 2.43 -10.31 23.90
CA MET A 623 1.43 -9.25 23.72
C MET A 623 0.26 -9.34 24.72
N GLU A 624 -0.12 -10.55 25.13
CA GLU A 624 -1.23 -10.80 26.05
C GLU A 624 -0.78 -10.64 27.50
N THR A 625 0.26 -11.38 27.89
CA THR A 625 0.69 -11.47 29.30
C THR A 625 1.66 -10.37 29.72
N LYS A 626 2.23 -9.64 28.76
CA LYS A 626 3.29 -8.63 28.97
C LYS A 626 4.56 -9.20 29.63
N VAL A 627 4.76 -10.52 29.55
CA VAL A 627 5.98 -11.18 30.04
C VAL A 627 7.10 -10.98 29.03
N LEU A 628 8.28 -10.57 29.50
CA LEU A 628 9.49 -10.48 28.70
C LEU A 628 9.95 -11.89 28.32
N LEU A 629 10.00 -12.16 27.01
CA LEU A 629 10.40 -13.45 26.44
C LEU A 629 11.91 -13.47 26.19
N ILE A 630 12.42 -12.42 25.56
CA ILE A 630 13.81 -12.30 25.13
C ILE A 630 14.25 -10.84 25.31
N SER A 631 15.49 -10.63 25.74
CA SER A 631 16.15 -9.33 25.78
C SER A 631 17.59 -9.50 25.33
N LEU A 632 17.96 -8.83 24.24
CA LEU A 632 19.28 -8.93 23.62
C LEU A 632 19.92 -7.55 23.59
N GLY A 633 21.09 -7.41 24.20
CA GLY A 633 21.88 -6.19 24.15
C GLY A 633 22.60 -6.02 22.81
N TYR A 634 22.85 -4.80 22.37
CA TYR A 634 23.69 -4.59 21.19
C TYR A 634 25.05 -5.27 21.35
N GLY A 635 25.57 -5.85 20.27
CA GLY A 635 26.81 -6.64 20.27
C GLY A 635 26.60 -8.15 20.52
N SER A 636 25.48 -8.58 21.09
CA SER A 636 25.20 -10.01 21.34
C SER A 636 24.26 -10.68 20.33
N PHE A 637 23.83 -9.97 19.30
CA PHE A 637 22.98 -10.49 18.23
C PHE A 637 23.18 -9.77 16.90
N MET A 638 22.83 -10.45 15.82
CA MET A 638 22.74 -9.90 14.46
C MET A 638 21.29 -9.95 13.98
N TRP A 639 20.96 -9.10 13.01
CA TRP A 639 19.64 -9.06 12.38
C TRP A 639 19.74 -9.05 10.86
N GLN A 640 18.75 -9.65 10.21
CA GLN A 640 18.63 -9.65 8.76
C GLN A 640 17.18 -9.35 8.36
N LEU A 641 16.98 -8.38 7.46
CA LEU A 641 15.67 -8.09 6.91
C LEU A 641 15.27 -9.18 5.91
N GLY A 642 14.06 -9.70 6.06
CA GLY A 642 13.50 -10.72 5.19
C GLY A 642 13.01 -10.17 3.86
N HIS A 643 12.70 -11.08 2.93
CA HIS A 643 12.11 -10.70 1.63
C HIS A 643 10.79 -9.93 1.81
N ALA A 644 10.60 -8.90 0.97
CA ALA A 644 9.40 -8.06 0.90
C ALA A 644 9.02 -7.33 2.22
N ASP A 645 9.98 -7.09 3.10
CA ASP A 645 9.81 -6.35 4.37
C ASP A 645 8.73 -6.92 5.31
N GLN A 646 8.41 -8.21 5.19
CA GLN A 646 7.34 -8.87 5.97
C GLN A 646 7.84 -9.52 7.27
N TYR A 647 9.15 -9.66 7.44
CA TYR A 647 9.75 -10.26 8.63
C TYR A 647 11.21 -9.82 8.76
N PHE A 648 11.79 -10.06 9.93
CA PHE A 648 13.23 -10.00 10.15
C PHE A 648 13.68 -11.21 10.97
N GLN A 649 14.92 -11.63 10.74
CA GLN A 649 15.56 -12.72 11.45
C GLN A 649 16.53 -12.16 12.48
N ILE A 650 16.62 -12.83 13.62
CA ILE A 650 17.58 -12.51 14.69
C ILE A 650 18.44 -13.73 14.94
N HIS A 651 19.75 -13.49 14.99
CA HIS A 651 20.77 -14.49 15.29
C HIS A 651 21.47 -14.10 16.59
N SER A 652 21.22 -14.82 17.68
CA SER A 652 21.92 -14.61 18.95
C SER A 652 23.32 -15.21 18.89
N LEU A 653 24.34 -14.41 19.20
CA LEU A 653 25.74 -14.81 19.19
C LEU A 653 26.12 -15.62 20.45
N GLU A 654 25.48 -15.32 21.58
CA GLU A 654 25.75 -15.99 22.86
C GLU A 654 25.13 -17.39 22.92
N ASN A 655 23.85 -17.51 22.57
CA ASN A 655 23.07 -18.73 22.84
C ASN A 655 22.80 -19.57 21.58
N LYS A 656 23.36 -19.18 20.42
CA LYS A 656 23.12 -19.80 19.10
C LYS A 656 21.63 -19.94 18.72
N MET A 657 20.77 -19.15 19.37
CA MET A 657 19.33 -19.14 19.11
C MET A 657 19.04 -18.25 17.91
N ASN A 658 18.32 -18.81 16.94
CA ASN A 658 17.83 -18.10 15.76
C ASN A 658 16.31 -18.10 15.77
N PHE A 659 15.71 -16.92 15.63
CA PHE A 659 14.26 -16.79 15.54
C PHE A 659 13.86 -15.75 14.51
N ILE A 660 12.64 -15.88 14.00
CA ILE A 660 12.07 -15.00 12.99
C ILE A 660 10.88 -14.29 13.60
N VAL A 661 10.82 -12.97 13.40
CA VAL A 661 9.67 -12.15 13.80
C VAL A 661 8.97 -11.68 12.53
N HIS A 662 7.73 -12.11 12.36
CA HIS A 662 6.88 -11.71 11.25
C HIS A 662 6.11 -10.45 11.61
N THR A 663 6.27 -9.40 10.78
CA THR A 663 5.62 -8.11 10.95
C THR A 663 5.77 -7.25 9.70
N LYS A 664 4.71 -6.52 9.33
CA LYS A 664 4.77 -5.47 8.30
C LYS A 664 5.61 -4.26 8.72
N GLN A 665 6.02 -4.17 9.99
CA GLN A 665 6.91 -3.13 10.51
C GLN A 665 8.40 -3.50 10.42
N ALA A 666 8.77 -4.61 9.77
CA ALA A 666 10.13 -5.14 9.80
C ALA A 666 11.18 -4.12 9.31
N GLY A 667 10.88 -3.40 8.22
CA GLY A 667 11.77 -2.37 7.69
C GLY A 667 11.99 -1.19 8.66
N LEU A 668 10.98 -0.81 9.45
CA LEU A 668 11.12 0.24 10.48
C LEU A 668 11.98 -0.24 11.65
N ILE A 669 11.75 -1.47 12.11
CA ILE A 669 12.50 -2.10 13.20
C ILE A 669 13.98 -2.20 12.85
N VAL A 670 14.30 -2.76 11.68
CA VAL A 670 15.69 -2.94 11.23
C VAL A 670 16.39 -1.58 11.07
N LYS A 671 15.74 -0.57 10.47
CA LYS A 671 16.31 0.78 10.35
C LYS A 671 16.59 1.41 11.72
N LEU A 672 15.72 1.17 12.70
CA LEU A 672 15.92 1.68 14.06
C LEU A 672 17.07 0.96 14.76
N LEU A 673 17.15 -0.38 14.67
CA LEU A 673 18.26 -1.18 15.19
C LEU A 673 19.60 -0.68 14.65
N MET A 674 19.72 -0.50 13.32
CA MET A 674 20.93 0.04 12.68
C MET A 674 21.30 1.43 13.20
N LYS A 675 20.29 2.29 13.41
CA LYS A 675 20.54 3.66 13.85
C LYS A 675 21.04 3.72 15.30
N LEU A 676 20.46 2.92 16.19
CA LEU A 676 20.81 2.92 17.61
C LEU A 676 22.09 2.12 17.89
N SER A 677 22.34 1.03 17.16
CA SER A 677 23.62 0.31 17.27
C SER A 677 24.80 1.17 16.83
N GLY A 678 24.61 2.03 15.83
CA GLY A 678 25.64 2.97 15.35
C GLY A 678 26.03 4.06 16.36
N GLN A 679 25.21 4.30 17.39
CA GLN A 679 25.49 5.28 18.45
C GLN A 679 26.37 4.72 19.58
N MET A 680 26.68 3.42 19.58
CA MET A 680 27.54 2.79 20.59
C MET A 680 29.00 3.29 20.46
N THR A 681 29.60 3.64 21.61
CA THR A 681 30.98 4.14 21.68
C THR A 681 32.00 3.04 21.39
N PRO A 682 33.24 3.36 20.93
CA PRO A 682 34.26 2.36 20.63
C PRO A 682 34.64 1.43 21.80
N ASN A 683 34.47 1.86 23.05
CA ASN A 683 34.72 1.00 24.21
C ASN A 683 33.69 -0.14 24.34
N ASP A 684 32.50 0.01 23.77
CA ASP A 684 31.48 -1.04 23.66
C ASP A 684 31.67 -1.90 22.39
N ARG A 685 32.58 -1.52 21.48
CA ARG A 685 32.86 -2.18 20.19
C ARG A 685 33.90 -3.29 20.24
N SER A 686 34.44 -3.65 21.42
CA SER A 686 35.53 -4.64 21.54
C SER A 686 35.19 -6.05 21.02
N LEU A 687 33.94 -6.29 20.61
CA LEU A 687 33.48 -7.53 19.95
C LEU A 687 33.06 -7.35 18.47
N THR A 688 32.88 -6.12 17.97
CA THR A 688 32.23 -5.88 16.66
C THR A 688 33.18 -5.81 15.47
N ASP A 689 34.47 -5.58 15.67
CA ASP A 689 35.39 -5.26 14.56
C ASP A 689 35.94 -6.48 13.78
N LYS A 690 35.49 -7.71 14.07
CA LYS A 690 35.94 -8.88 13.31
C LYS A 690 35.05 -9.30 12.13
N TYR A 691 33.78 -8.89 12.04
CA TYR A 691 32.87 -9.55 11.07
C TYR A 691 31.81 -8.66 10.40
N ALA A 692 32.00 -7.35 10.35
CA ALA A 692 31.04 -6.45 9.69
C ALA A 692 31.35 -6.23 8.19
N TYR A 693 31.38 -7.28 7.37
CA TYR A 693 31.15 -7.22 5.92
C TYR A 693 30.73 -8.60 5.40
N GLY A 694 29.52 -8.69 4.83
CA GLY A 694 28.94 -9.90 4.23
C GLY A 694 27.47 -9.70 3.88
#